data_AF-A0A8J2KHG3-F1
#
_entry.id   AF-A0A8J2KHG3-F1
#
_cell.length_a   1.000
_cell.length_b   1.000
_cell.length_c   1.000
_cell.angle_alpha   90.00
_cell.angle_beta   90.00
_cell.angle_gamma   90.00
#
_symmetry.space_group_name_H-M   'P 1'
#
loop_
_entity.id
_entity.type
_entity.pdbx_description
1 polymer ?
#
loop_
_entity_poly.entity_id
_entity_poly.type
_entity_poly.pdbx_seq_one_letter_code
_entity_poly.pdbx_strand_id
1 'polypeptide(L)'
;MAETTENEQGPLEQFRAKVEDLIPRLDRDESSDINLVRWLRAQDLNVELAEEMFRKSMTWREENRIDELGKDMDFDEYLIEKMPLRLGGRDKEGILIAVCPYGRWDMQALLTEGLKDRMLQHVLKVIEAYIQHVKSVGNGEAKFSQALTIVFDMDQFSMRQVASQDVIYWIMEFFRTFDANYPETLKSAYVVNVPKIFEIFWPLINIFLSARTLSKVHILGGWPDKWRQPLREIADLREISSDIGGSNTMTPQITLPFSWSLLSLPRAPVYPSEELMTTTVPAGSKLTKGFNLKAGNRITWNFKTDTYDVGFEFTKNQVPVYPSVKSDCYTFVQDGLFDVVEDGTYELVFDNTYSRFRSKTLHYSFSGYLTIDEKYNSNLFFWFFPAQEKPEKAPVILWVNDIPGHTSLKGIFLENGPFILDENGEIQERTHTWTKTHSMLYIDAPVGSGFSFADNHTAYANNSDDEADELHEALTQFFTLFCEYQTQGFYLAGEAYAASFIAHTAKKIDAENAKGSLKINLKGFVLGSPFFDFEYAMKNQVEFHYNLGLIDKKQGKEIQAGIDNGLRLMKEEKYPDAHEQFLSTIYHEKSLLNQYTGFEDYRSVLNSQVPPEIARFQKFMDSKEVHQFLHVGLHKFVGINYEVWAKFTQDVFKSHMTTMAEMLDKGYRVLMYVPQFDYAIHAEAVIRTINDLKWKGAEGYAKAPRKIWRIKDEIAGYTKSYDNLVFALVRNAGNYAMLEQPEWVLDIVEKFLYGVQI
;
A
#
# COMPACT_ATOMS: atom_id res chain seq x y z
N MET A 1 29.62 -5.25 34.85
CA MET A 1 30.56 -5.30 33.70
C MET A 1 31.96 -5.10 34.26
N ALA A 2 32.98 -5.77 33.73
CA ALA A 2 34.33 -5.73 34.30
C ALA A 2 35.35 -5.06 33.36
N GLU A 3 36.43 -4.55 33.95
CA GLU A 3 37.69 -4.24 33.25
C GLU A 3 38.10 -5.45 32.37
N THR A 4 38.90 -5.20 31.32
CA THR A 4 39.36 -6.27 30.43
C THR A 4 40.12 -7.33 31.22
N THR A 5 39.73 -8.59 31.07
CA THR A 5 40.38 -9.71 31.76
C THR A 5 41.64 -10.16 31.02
N GLU A 6 42.56 -10.86 31.68
CA GLU A 6 43.82 -11.31 31.05
C GLU A 6 43.58 -12.17 29.79
N ASN A 7 42.51 -12.97 29.76
CA ASN A 7 42.12 -13.78 28.60
C ASN A 7 41.46 -12.97 27.46
N GLU A 8 41.08 -11.71 27.69
CA GLU A 8 40.50 -10.82 26.68
C GLU A 8 41.56 -9.97 25.97
N GLN A 9 42.74 -9.75 26.57
CA GLN A 9 43.77 -8.85 26.04
C GLN A 9 44.29 -9.29 24.66
N GLY A 10 44.60 -10.58 24.49
CA GLY A 10 45.09 -11.11 23.21
C GLY A 10 44.08 -10.95 22.06
N PRO A 11 42.83 -11.41 22.20
CA PRO A 11 41.78 -11.18 21.21
C PRO A 11 41.50 -9.70 20.96
N LEU A 12 41.58 -8.84 22.00
CA LEU A 12 41.35 -7.40 21.87
C LEU A 12 42.41 -6.70 21.04
N GLU A 13 43.69 -7.05 21.21
CA GLU A 13 44.77 -6.52 20.38
C GLU A 13 44.60 -6.92 18.91
N GLN A 14 44.23 -8.19 18.65
CA GLN A 14 43.96 -8.67 17.30
C GLN A 14 42.77 -7.96 16.66
N PHE A 15 41.66 -7.84 17.40
CA PHE A 15 40.46 -7.15 16.93
C PHE A 15 40.74 -5.68 16.62
N ARG A 16 41.44 -4.98 17.52
CA ARG A 16 41.84 -3.56 17.33
C ARG A 16 42.69 -3.38 16.07
N ALA A 17 43.61 -4.30 15.78
CA ALA A 17 44.40 -4.27 14.55
C ALA A 17 43.53 -4.49 13.30
N LYS A 18 42.53 -5.38 13.36
CA LYS A 18 41.64 -5.64 12.22
C LYS A 18 40.68 -4.50 11.90
N VAL A 19 40.31 -3.67 12.88
CA VAL A 19 39.42 -2.52 12.69
C VAL A 19 40.16 -1.18 12.75
N GLU A 20 41.50 -1.18 12.61
CA GLU A 20 42.34 0.01 12.72
C GLU A 20 41.92 1.11 11.73
N ASP A 21 41.42 0.74 10.55
CA ASP A 21 40.88 1.64 9.53
C ASP A 21 39.64 2.43 10.00
N LEU A 22 38.89 1.90 10.96
CA LEU A 22 37.67 2.50 11.51
C LEU A 22 37.91 3.30 12.79
N ILE A 23 39.00 3.01 13.53
CA ILE A 23 39.33 3.69 14.80
C ILE A 23 39.35 5.23 14.67
N PRO A 24 39.88 5.86 13.61
CA PRO A 24 39.86 7.32 13.46
C PRO A 24 38.48 7.95 13.35
N ARG A 25 37.44 7.16 13.05
CA ARG A 25 36.04 7.62 12.97
C ARG A 25 35.33 7.60 14.33
N LEU A 26 35.89 6.89 15.30
CA LEU A 26 35.32 6.73 16.65
C LEU A 26 35.81 7.84 17.57
N ASP A 27 35.00 8.20 18.55
CA ASP A 27 35.49 9.07 19.63
C ASP A 27 36.44 8.31 20.60
N ARG A 28 37.06 9.05 21.53
CA ARG A 28 38.01 8.49 22.50
C ARG A 28 37.37 7.42 23.41
N ASP A 29 36.08 7.55 23.70
CA ASP A 29 35.36 6.60 24.53
C ASP A 29 35.03 5.34 23.73
N GLU A 30 34.52 5.47 22.51
CA GLU A 30 34.16 4.36 21.62
C GLU A 30 35.36 3.50 21.21
N SER A 31 36.52 4.13 21.01
CA SER A 31 37.79 3.46 20.69
C SER A 31 38.51 2.88 21.92
N SER A 32 37.94 2.99 23.12
CA SER A 32 38.52 2.45 24.36
C SER A 32 38.39 0.93 24.43
N ASP A 33 39.31 0.30 25.17
CA ASP A 33 39.33 -1.16 25.35
C ASP A 33 38.00 -1.71 25.91
N ILE A 34 37.36 -0.97 26.81
CA ILE A 34 36.11 -1.40 27.44
C ILE A 34 34.93 -1.36 26.47
N ASN A 35 34.96 -0.48 25.46
CA ASN A 35 33.92 -0.41 24.44
C ASN A 35 34.19 -1.36 23.27
N LEU A 36 35.45 -1.56 22.87
CA LEU A 36 35.82 -2.53 21.83
C LEU A 36 35.65 -3.98 22.29
N VAL A 37 35.96 -4.31 23.55
CA VAL A 37 35.81 -5.68 24.06
C VAL A 37 34.36 -6.16 24.09
N ARG A 38 33.35 -5.28 24.05
CA ARG A 38 31.93 -5.67 24.00
C ARG A 38 31.57 -6.46 22.75
N TRP A 39 32.15 -6.08 21.60
CA TRP A 39 31.96 -6.78 20.33
C TRP A 39 32.56 -8.18 20.38
N LEU A 40 33.75 -8.31 20.96
CA LEU A 40 34.39 -9.59 21.23
C LEU A 40 33.59 -10.44 22.20
N ARG A 41 33.16 -9.84 23.32
CA ARG A 41 32.32 -10.51 24.30
C ARG A 41 31.11 -11.07 23.60
N ALA A 42 30.36 -10.29 22.82
CA ALA A 42 29.15 -10.73 22.13
C ALA A 42 29.34 -11.93 21.17
N GLN A 43 30.55 -12.13 20.66
CA GLN A 43 30.90 -13.22 19.74
C GLN A 43 31.81 -14.28 20.39
N ASP A 44 31.71 -14.48 21.71
CA ASP A 44 32.47 -15.50 22.47
C ASP A 44 34.01 -15.39 22.27
N LEU A 45 34.52 -14.15 22.16
CA LEU A 45 35.91 -13.79 21.88
C LEU A 45 36.43 -14.23 20.49
N ASN A 46 35.53 -14.55 19.56
CA ASN A 46 35.86 -14.79 18.16
C ASN A 46 36.13 -13.46 17.44
N VAL A 47 37.39 -13.25 17.03
CA VAL A 47 37.87 -11.99 16.44
C VAL A 47 37.23 -11.73 15.07
N GLU A 48 37.09 -12.76 14.24
CA GLU A 48 36.51 -12.66 12.90
C GLU A 48 35.02 -12.26 12.94
N LEU A 49 34.24 -12.94 13.79
CA LEU A 49 32.81 -12.64 13.93
C LEU A 49 32.58 -11.27 14.59
N ALA A 50 33.42 -10.89 15.55
CA ALA A 50 33.37 -9.57 16.16
C ALA A 50 33.69 -8.46 15.14
N GLU A 51 34.67 -8.68 14.26
CA GLU A 51 34.98 -7.76 13.15
C GLU A 51 33.79 -7.60 12.21
N GLU A 52 33.21 -8.70 11.74
CA GLU A 52 32.06 -8.67 10.84
C GLU A 52 30.87 -7.91 11.47
N MET A 53 30.55 -8.22 12.73
CA MET A 53 29.49 -7.54 13.47
C MET A 53 29.77 -6.04 13.64
N PHE A 54 31.00 -5.68 14.02
CA PHE A 54 31.40 -4.29 14.20
C PHE A 54 31.28 -3.50 12.90
N ARG A 55 31.81 -4.02 11.79
CA ARG A 55 31.74 -3.37 10.48
C ARG A 55 30.30 -3.19 10.00
N LYS A 56 29.46 -4.22 10.13
CA LYS A 56 28.02 -4.12 9.81
C LYS A 56 27.34 -3.04 10.65
N SER A 57 27.67 -2.94 11.93
CA SER A 57 27.12 -1.90 12.78
C SER A 57 27.59 -0.49 12.37
N MET A 58 28.86 -0.32 11.99
CA MET A 58 29.36 0.98 11.50
C MET A 58 28.65 1.42 10.22
N THR A 59 28.43 0.51 9.27
CA THR A 59 27.63 0.80 8.06
C THR A 59 26.20 1.17 8.43
N TRP A 60 25.55 0.39 9.31
CA TRP A 60 24.20 0.69 9.78
C TRP A 60 24.09 2.05 10.47
N ARG A 61 25.09 2.44 11.28
CA ARG A 61 25.14 3.75 11.95
C ARG A 61 25.20 4.89 10.96
N GLU A 62 26.00 4.75 9.89
CA GLU A 62 26.10 5.74 8.80
C GLU A 62 24.77 5.86 8.04
N GLU A 63 24.19 4.73 7.62
CA GLU A 63 22.91 4.69 6.88
C GLU A 63 21.74 5.28 7.68
N ASN A 64 21.72 5.06 8.98
CA ASN A 64 20.63 5.50 9.87
C ASN A 64 20.95 6.82 10.61
N ARG A 65 22.09 7.46 10.30
CA ARG A 65 22.53 8.75 10.89
C ARG A 65 22.51 8.74 12.42
N ILE A 66 22.92 7.62 13.02
CA ILE A 66 22.78 7.40 14.47
C ILE A 66 23.61 8.40 15.28
N ASP A 67 24.80 8.75 14.81
CA ASP A 67 25.70 9.70 15.48
C ASP A 67 25.19 11.15 15.46
N GLU A 68 24.16 11.45 14.68
CA GLU A 68 23.46 12.73 14.66
C GLU A 68 22.26 12.75 15.60
N LEU A 69 21.56 11.61 15.75
CA LEU A 69 20.37 11.49 16.61
C LEU A 69 20.64 11.90 18.06
N GLY A 70 21.77 11.46 18.65
CA GLY A 70 22.11 11.77 20.04
C GLY A 70 22.60 13.20 20.28
N LYS A 71 22.90 13.98 19.24
CA LYS A 71 23.41 15.37 19.34
C LYS A 71 22.29 16.40 19.31
N ASP A 72 21.20 16.06 18.65
CA ASP A 72 20.00 16.89 18.54
C ASP A 72 19.00 16.53 19.66
N MET A 73 18.70 17.49 20.53
CA MET A 73 17.76 17.32 21.65
C MET A 73 16.31 17.61 21.26
N ASP A 74 15.99 17.70 19.96
CA ASP A 74 14.62 17.85 19.45
C ASP A 74 13.90 16.49 19.40
N PHE A 75 13.21 16.15 20.50
CA PHE A 75 12.47 14.90 20.59
C PHE A 75 11.04 15.08 20.10
N ASP A 76 10.50 14.02 19.50
CA ASP A 76 9.11 13.93 19.09
C ASP A 76 8.18 14.02 20.32
N GLU A 77 7.59 15.20 20.54
CA GLU A 77 6.74 15.49 21.71
C GLU A 77 5.58 14.50 21.83
N TYR A 78 5.04 14.04 20.71
CA TYR A 78 3.95 13.07 20.68
C TYR A 78 4.42 11.71 21.22
N LEU A 79 5.59 11.24 20.78
CA LEU A 79 6.14 9.97 21.26
C LEU A 79 6.67 10.06 22.69
N ILE A 80 7.15 11.22 23.14
CA ILE A 80 7.49 11.45 24.56
C ILE A 80 6.25 11.25 25.44
N GLU A 81 5.10 11.78 25.02
CA GLU A 81 3.84 11.66 25.76
C GLU A 81 3.36 10.20 25.80
N LYS A 82 3.44 9.48 24.68
CA LYS A 82 2.85 8.14 24.52
C LYS A 82 3.79 6.99 24.92
N MET A 83 5.10 7.18 24.79
CA MET A 83 6.15 6.22 25.15
C MET A 83 7.15 6.82 26.14
N PRO A 84 6.70 7.29 27.32
CA PRO A 84 7.61 7.96 28.24
C PRO A 84 8.67 6.98 28.74
N LEU A 85 9.94 7.36 28.61
CA LEU A 85 11.07 6.73 29.31
C LEU A 85 11.61 7.72 30.34
N ARG A 86 11.87 7.23 31.56
CA ARG A 86 12.41 8.10 32.63
C ARG A 86 13.84 7.71 32.94
N LEU A 87 14.72 8.69 32.87
CA LEU A 87 16.14 8.54 33.18
C LEU A 87 16.45 9.26 34.50
N GLY A 88 16.88 8.52 35.51
CA GLY A 88 17.17 9.12 36.80
C GLY A 88 17.61 8.12 37.85
N GLY A 89 18.51 8.55 38.71
CA GLY A 89 19.10 7.72 39.73
C GLY A 89 20.28 6.88 39.23
N ARG A 90 21.17 6.50 40.14
CA ARG A 90 22.27 5.58 39.86
C ARG A 90 22.17 4.31 40.69
N ASP A 91 22.56 3.20 40.10
CA ASP A 91 22.80 1.97 40.85
C ASP A 91 24.08 2.08 41.69
N LYS A 92 24.35 1.10 42.55
CA LYS A 92 25.51 1.09 43.46
C LYS A 92 26.86 1.08 42.75
N GLU A 93 26.90 0.78 41.46
CA GLU A 93 28.11 0.84 40.62
C GLU A 93 28.20 2.17 39.85
N GLY A 94 27.27 3.09 40.08
CA GLY A 94 27.23 4.41 39.47
C GLY A 94 26.58 4.45 38.09
N ILE A 95 25.97 3.34 37.63
CA ILE A 95 25.30 3.24 36.33
C ILE A 95 23.89 3.82 36.43
N LEU A 96 23.50 4.62 35.44
CA LEU A 96 22.18 5.27 35.42
C LEU A 96 21.06 4.23 35.28
N ILE A 97 19.94 4.50 35.93
CA ILE A 97 18.74 3.66 35.87
C ILE A 97 17.74 4.29 34.90
N ALA A 98 17.29 3.50 33.93
CA ALA A 98 16.15 3.82 33.07
C ALA A 98 14.91 3.11 33.57
N VAL A 99 13.79 3.83 33.68
CA VAL A 99 12.49 3.27 34.04
C VAL A 99 11.59 3.35 32.82
N CYS A 100 11.17 2.17 32.36
CA CYS A 100 10.28 1.96 31.24
C CYS A 100 8.90 1.53 31.76
N PRO A 101 7.91 2.43 31.82
CA PRO A 101 6.52 2.10 32.17
C PRO A 101 5.80 1.41 31.01
N TYR A 102 6.37 0.29 30.54
CA TYR A 102 5.94 -0.41 29.34
C TYR A 102 4.46 -0.83 29.39
N GLY A 103 3.95 -1.24 30.56
CA GLY A 103 2.55 -1.65 30.70
C GLY A 103 1.54 -0.53 30.38
N ARG A 104 1.97 0.73 30.42
CA ARG A 104 1.14 1.91 30.11
C ARG A 104 1.27 2.40 28.68
N TRP A 105 2.22 1.86 27.91
CA TRP A 105 2.35 2.20 26.50
C TRP A 105 1.20 1.56 25.73
N ASP A 106 0.48 2.36 24.95
CA ASP A 106 -0.50 1.86 23.99
C ASP A 106 0.21 1.53 22.66
N MET A 107 1.10 0.55 22.73
CA MET A 107 1.93 0.15 21.59
C MET A 107 1.09 -0.27 20.38
N GLN A 108 -0.06 -0.91 20.63
CA GLN A 108 -0.98 -1.26 19.56
C GLN A 108 -1.51 0.00 18.88
N ALA A 109 -2.00 0.99 19.64
CA ALA A 109 -2.48 2.23 19.03
C ALA A 109 -1.38 2.96 18.25
N LEU A 110 -0.15 3.03 18.77
CA LEU A 110 0.97 3.69 18.07
C LEU A 110 1.37 2.97 16.78
N LEU A 111 1.33 1.63 16.78
CA LEU A 111 1.60 0.83 15.59
C LEU A 111 0.45 0.93 14.59
N THR A 112 -0.80 0.93 15.07
CA THR A 112 -1.99 1.21 14.25
C THR A 112 -1.96 2.63 13.68
N GLU A 113 -1.33 3.61 14.36
CA GLU A 113 -1.09 4.96 13.83
C GLU A 113 0.07 5.01 12.80
N GLY A 114 0.70 3.87 12.48
CA GLY A 114 1.78 3.77 11.50
C GLY A 114 3.11 4.34 12.01
N LEU A 115 3.30 4.47 13.32
CA LEU A 115 4.46 5.12 13.91
C LEU A 115 5.66 4.18 14.10
N LYS A 116 5.63 2.97 13.53
CA LYS A 116 6.62 1.90 13.70
C LYS A 116 8.08 2.39 13.68
N ASP A 117 8.49 3.05 12.60
CA ASP A 117 9.87 3.51 12.41
C ASP A 117 10.19 4.72 13.30
N ARG A 118 9.21 5.61 13.51
CA ARG A 118 9.35 6.75 14.43
C ARG A 118 9.51 6.29 15.87
N MET A 119 8.80 5.24 16.28
CA MET A 119 8.95 4.61 17.60
C MET A 119 10.34 4.00 17.75
N LEU A 120 10.84 3.28 16.75
CA LEU A 120 12.19 2.71 16.77
C LEU A 120 13.25 3.82 16.84
N GLN A 121 13.16 4.83 15.97
CA GLN A 121 14.05 5.99 16.00
C GLN A 121 13.98 6.76 17.32
N HIS A 122 12.79 6.92 17.90
CA HIS A 122 12.62 7.57 19.19
C HIS A 122 13.37 6.82 20.29
N VAL A 123 13.19 5.50 20.39
CA VAL A 123 13.89 4.68 21.40
C VAL A 123 15.40 4.71 21.17
N LEU A 124 15.87 4.62 19.92
CA LEU A 124 17.30 4.73 19.59
C LEU A 124 17.87 6.10 19.94
N LYS A 125 17.14 7.19 19.65
CA LYS A 125 17.53 8.57 20.00
C LYS A 125 17.65 8.74 21.51
N VAL A 126 16.74 8.13 22.28
CA VAL A 126 16.81 8.13 23.75
C VAL A 126 18.04 7.36 24.26
N ILE A 127 18.39 6.22 23.65
CA ILE A 127 19.60 5.45 23.99
C ILE A 127 20.88 6.23 23.65
N GLU A 128 20.94 6.89 22.49
CA GLU A 128 22.10 7.68 22.10
C GLU A 128 22.26 8.94 22.96
N ALA A 129 21.17 9.66 23.26
CA ALA A 129 21.19 10.78 24.18
C ALA A 129 21.62 10.34 25.60
N TYR A 130 21.22 9.13 26.02
CA TYR A 130 21.70 8.51 27.24
C TYR A 130 23.22 8.32 27.25
N ILE A 131 23.77 7.68 26.21
CA ILE A 131 25.22 7.43 26.08
C ILE A 131 25.99 8.76 26.10
N GLN A 132 25.52 9.77 25.36
CA GLN A 132 26.13 11.10 25.33
C GLN A 132 26.10 11.79 26.71
N HIS A 133 24.99 11.68 27.45
CA HIS A 133 24.90 12.23 28.79
C HIS A 133 25.91 11.60 29.74
N VAL A 134 26.03 10.26 29.74
CA VAL A 134 27.00 9.55 30.59
C VAL A 134 28.43 9.95 30.24
N LYS A 135 28.77 10.06 28.94
CA LYS A 135 30.06 10.58 28.47
C LYS A 135 30.34 11.98 29.02
N SER A 136 29.36 12.88 28.99
CA SER A 136 29.50 14.28 29.42
C SER A 136 29.68 14.46 30.93
N VAL A 137 28.95 13.71 31.75
CA VAL A 137 28.99 13.82 33.23
C VAL A 137 30.21 13.09 33.81
N GLY A 138 30.70 12.06 33.12
CA GLY A 138 31.86 11.29 33.55
C GLY A 138 33.23 11.93 33.25
N ASN A 139 33.29 13.09 32.59
CA ASN A 139 34.56 13.68 32.09
C ASN A 139 35.39 12.71 31.20
N GLY A 140 34.74 11.70 30.59
CA GLY A 140 35.41 10.61 29.88
C GLY A 140 36.08 9.54 30.77
N GLU A 141 35.88 9.58 32.09
CA GLU A 141 36.39 8.60 33.06
C GLU A 141 35.28 7.68 33.65
N ALA A 142 34.06 7.76 33.13
CA ALA A 142 32.99 6.84 33.55
C ALA A 142 33.41 5.40 33.24
N LYS A 143 33.62 4.58 34.28
CA LYS A 143 34.00 3.16 34.15
C LYS A 143 33.07 2.36 33.23
N PHE A 144 31.85 2.84 32.96
CA PHE A 144 30.83 2.17 32.17
C PHE A 144 30.01 3.17 31.32
N SER A 145 30.64 3.82 30.35
CA SER A 145 30.04 4.89 29.52
C SER A 145 28.80 4.47 28.71
N GLN A 146 28.64 3.18 28.44
CA GLN A 146 27.50 2.65 27.66
C GLN A 146 26.68 1.59 28.42
N ALA A 147 26.98 1.28 29.67
CA ALA A 147 26.21 0.27 30.40
C ALA A 147 24.84 0.81 30.81
N LEU A 148 23.76 0.06 30.64
CA LEU A 148 22.40 0.46 31.01
C LEU A 148 21.76 -0.52 32.01
N THR A 149 21.19 0.01 33.09
CA THR A 149 20.27 -0.73 33.97
C THR A 149 18.85 -0.27 33.70
N ILE A 150 17.94 -1.19 33.35
CA ILE A 150 16.54 -0.86 33.02
C ILE A 150 15.55 -1.52 33.98
N VAL A 151 14.51 -0.79 34.37
CA VAL A 151 13.37 -1.29 35.12
C VAL A 151 12.14 -1.22 34.21
N PHE A 152 11.61 -2.38 33.83
CA PHE A 152 10.34 -2.50 33.12
C PHE A 152 9.20 -2.59 34.13
N ASP A 153 8.39 -1.53 34.19
CA ASP A 153 7.16 -1.50 34.96
C ASP A 153 5.99 -1.97 34.10
N MET A 154 5.44 -3.13 34.50
CA MET A 154 4.34 -3.80 33.80
C MET A 154 2.96 -3.44 34.37
N ASP A 155 2.88 -2.39 35.20
CA ASP A 155 1.59 -1.84 35.64
C ASP A 155 0.73 -1.45 34.43
N GLN A 156 -0.55 -1.86 34.45
CA GLN A 156 -1.52 -1.78 33.34
C GLN A 156 -1.23 -2.64 32.10
N PHE A 157 -0.20 -3.48 32.12
CA PHE A 157 0.02 -4.45 31.05
C PHE A 157 -1.16 -5.44 30.95
N SER A 158 -1.67 -5.64 29.74
CA SER A 158 -2.93 -6.34 29.50
C SER A 158 -2.88 -7.27 28.29
N MET A 159 -3.98 -7.99 28.04
CA MET A 159 -4.12 -8.82 26.83
C MET A 159 -4.04 -8.03 25.53
N ARG A 160 -4.33 -6.73 25.55
CA ARG A 160 -4.30 -5.88 24.36
C ARG A 160 -2.91 -5.85 23.72
N GLN A 161 -1.86 -5.76 24.55
CA GLN A 161 -0.47 -5.78 24.09
C GLN A 161 -0.02 -7.19 23.66
N VAL A 162 -0.54 -8.25 24.30
CA VAL A 162 -0.15 -9.65 24.01
C VAL A 162 -0.83 -10.18 22.75
N ALA A 163 -2.07 -9.77 22.48
CA ALA A 163 -2.85 -10.22 21.34
C ALA A 163 -2.45 -9.51 20.03
N SER A 164 -1.74 -8.37 20.10
CA SER A 164 -1.28 -7.65 18.92
C SER A 164 0.06 -8.22 18.43
N GLN A 165 0.04 -8.81 17.23
CA GLN A 165 1.25 -9.35 16.62
C GLN A 165 2.22 -8.26 16.18
N ASP A 166 1.73 -7.10 15.73
CA ASP A 166 2.60 -5.96 15.40
C ASP A 166 3.41 -5.52 16.61
N VAL A 167 2.80 -5.55 17.80
CA VAL A 167 3.51 -5.28 19.06
C VAL A 167 4.62 -6.30 19.28
N ILE A 168 4.35 -7.60 19.09
CA ILE A 168 5.37 -8.66 19.23
C ILE A 168 6.48 -8.52 18.18
N TYR A 169 6.15 -8.27 16.91
CA TYR A 169 7.12 -8.11 15.83
C TYR A 169 7.97 -6.85 16.00
N TRP A 170 7.38 -5.74 16.41
CA TRP A 170 8.13 -4.53 16.70
C TRP A 170 9.10 -4.74 17.85
N ILE A 171 8.69 -5.45 18.93
CA ILE A 171 9.58 -5.81 20.04
C ILE A 171 10.75 -6.68 19.52
N MET A 172 10.45 -7.66 18.67
CA MET A 172 11.46 -8.52 18.05
C MET A 172 12.46 -7.70 17.22
N GLU A 173 11.98 -6.81 16.37
CA GLU A 173 12.81 -5.96 15.52
C GLU A 173 13.67 -4.98 16.34
N PHE A 174 13.08 -4.41 17.40
CA PHE A 174 13.81 -3.58 18.36
C PHE A 174 14.95 -4.38 19.00
N PHE A 175 14.68 -5.56 19.56
CA PHE A 175 15.72 -6.36 20.21
C PHE A 175 16.77 -6.88 19.23
N ARG A 176 16.39 -7.23 18.00
CA ARG A 176 17.34 -7.62 16.95
C ARG A 176 18.26 -6.47 16.59
N THR A 177 17.70 -5.27 16.41
CA THR A 177 18.47 -4.04 16.14
C THR A 177 19.38 -3.69 17.31
N PHE A 178 18.87 -3.82 18.54
CA PHE A 178 19.59 -3.53 19.76
C PHE A 178 20.76 -4.50 19.98
N ASP A 179 20.54 -5.81 19.91
CA ASP A 179 21.59 -6.82 20.10
C ASP A 179 22.67 -6.73 18.99
N ALA A 180 22.27 -6.39 17.75
CA ALA A 180 23.20 -6.25 16.62
C ALA A 180 24.12 -5.01 16.73
N ASN A 181 23.63 -3.91 17.30
CA ASN A 181 24.30 -2.60 17.24
C ASN A 181 24.75 -2.05 18.60
N TYR A 182 24.19 -2.55 19.69
CA TYR A 182 24.53 -2.17 21.06
C TYR A 182 24.93 -3.40 21.90
N PRO A 183 25.84 -4.27 21.40
CA PRO A 183 26.20 -5.49 22.11
C PRO A 183 26.75 -5.21 23.51
N GLU A 184 26.39 -6.07 24.47
CA GLU A 184 26.86 -6.01 25.85
C GLU A 184 26.65 -4.64 26.53
N THR A 185 25.65 -3.87 26.09
CA THR A 185 25.25 -2.56 26.65
C THR A 185 24.28 -2.73 27.82
N LEU A 186 23.37 -3.71 27.76
CA LEU A 186 22.50 -4.04 28.89
C LEU A 186 23.32 -4.68 30.02
N LYS A 187 23.30 -4.08 31.22
CA LYS A 187 23.83 -4.66 32.46
C LYS A 187 22.80 -5.59 33.11
N SER A 188 21.63 -5.06 33.42
CA SER A 188 20.55 -5.78 34.09
C SER A 188 19.19 -5.17 33.72
N ALA A 189 18.18 -6.02 33.56
CA ALA A 189 16.80 -5.64 33.36
C ALA A 189 15.93 -6.19 34.48
N TYR A 190 15.17 -5.35 35.17
CA TYR A 190 14.27 -5.77 36.25
C TYR A 190 12.83 -5.56 35.82
N VAL A 191 12.03 -6.63 35.82
CA VAL A 191 10.60 -6.57 35.44
C VAL A 191 9.75 -6.61 36.70
N VAL A 192 8.99 -5.54 36.94
CA VAL A 192 8.20 -5.30 38.17
C VAL A 192 6.73 -5.09 37.85
N ASN A 193 5.86 -5.17 38.86
CA ASN A 193 4.40 -5.10 38.72
C ASN A 193 3.84 -6.09 37.69
N VAL A 194 4.46 -7.26 37.60
CA VAL A 194 4.16 -8.29 36.61
C VAL A 194 2.75 -8.87 36.81
N PRO A 195 1.80 -8.65 35.88
CA PRO A 195 0.48 -9.25 35.97
C PRO A 195 0.52 -10.73 35.56
N LYS A 196 -0.50 -11.52 35.94
CA LYS A 196 -0.59 -12.94 35.58
C LYS A 196 -0.47 -13.19 34.07
N ILE A 197 -0.97 -12.25 33.25
CA ILE A 197 -0.93 -12.38 31.80
C ILE A 197 0.49 -12.37 31.22
N PHE A 198 1.47 -11.86 31.97
CA PHE A 198 2.87 -11.91 31.57
C PHE A 198 3.40 -13.34 31.42
N GLU A 199 2.81 -14.33 32.11
CA GLU A 199 3.15 -15.75 31.94
C GLU A 199 2.86 -16.27 30.53
N ILE A 200 1.95 -15.62 29.79
CA ILE A 200 1.67 -15.89 28.37
C ILE A 200 2.61 -15.11 27.45
N PHE A 201 2.89 -13.86 27.80
CA PHE A 201 3.75 -12.97 27.01
C PHE A 201 5.22 -13.38 27.01
N TRP A 202 5.76 -13.79 28.16
CA TRP A 202 7.20 -14.04 28.31
C TRP A 202 7.73 -15.14 27.38
N PRO A 203 7.06 -16.30 27.19
CA PRO A 203 7.44 -17.29 26.19
C PRO A 203 7.46 -16.79 24.74
N LEU A 204 6.64 -15.79 24.40
CA LEU A 204 6.60 -15.23 23.05
C LEU A 204 7.82 -14.37 22.76
N ILE A 205 8.34 -13.67 23.75
CA ILE A 205 9.49 -12.76 23.59
C ILE A 205 10.83 -13.46 23.85
N ASN A 206 10.88 -14.38 24.82
CA ASN A 206 12.14 -14.94 25.28
C ASN A 206 12.89 -15.78 24.23
N ILE A 207 12.18 -16.35 23.24
CA ILE A 207 12.76 -17.11 22.13
C ILE A 207 13.62 -16.25 21.20
N PHE A 208 13.43 -14.92 21.22
CA PHE A 208 14.14 -13.98 20.36
C PHE A 208 15.31 -13.29 21.05
N LEU A 209 15.41 -13.40 22.38
CA LEU A 209 16.48 -12.80 23.15
C LEU A 209 17.70 -13.72 23.18
N SER A 210 18.89 -13.16 23.00
CA SER A 210 20.13 -13.93 23.16
C SER A 210 20.22 -14.51 24.58
N ALA A 211 20.88 -15.67 24.73
CA ALA A 211 21.07 -16.32 26.05
C ALA A 211 21.73 -15.39 27.09
N ARG A 212 22.54 -14.44 26.62
CA ARG A 212 23.23 -13.42 27.43
C ARG A 212 22.31 -12.30 27.87
N THR A 213 21.40 -11.85 27.00
CA THR A 213 20.36 -10.89 27.36
C THR A 213 19.41 -11.52 28.37
N LEU A 214 18.98 -12.77 28.14
CA LEU A 214 18.11 -13.52 29.06
C LEU A 214 18.70 -13.68 30.46
N SER A 215 20.01 -13.96 30.60
CA SER A 215 20.64 -14.14 31.92
C SER A 215 20.69 -12.86 32.76
N LYS A 216 20.46 -11.70 32.14
CA LYS A 216 20.42 -10.37 32.77
C LYS A 216 18.99 -9.90 33.10
N VAL A 217 17.95 -10.65 32.70
CA VAL A 217 16.55 -10.30 32.97
C VAL A 217 16.09 -10.94 34.28
N HIS A 218 15.61 -10.11 35.20
CA HIS A 218 15.11 -10.50 36.52
C HIS A 218 13.62 -10.18 36.62
N ILE A 219 12.77 -11.21 36.61
CA ILE A 219 11.32 -11.08 36.75
C ILE A 219 10.96 -11.14 38.24
N LEU A 220 10.55 -10.01 38.82
CA LEU A 220 10.39 -9.86 40.27
C LEU A 220 8.92 -10.00 40.76
N GLY A 221 7.97 -10.20 39.85
CA GLY A 221 6.56 -10.49 40.14
C GLY A 221 5.67 -9.26 40.33
N GLY A 222 4.40 -9.49 40.67
CA GLY A 222 3.35 -8.46 40.69
C GLY A 222 3.12 -7.70 42.00
N TRP A 223 3.70 -8.15 43.11
CA TRP A 223 3.44 -7.55 44.43
C TRP A 223 4.61 -6.66 44.88
N PRO A 224 4.34 -5.42 45.34
CA PRO A 224 5.40 -4.49 45.73
C PRO A 224 6.43 -5.03 46.71
N ASP A 225 6.01 -5.82 47.69
CA ASP A 225 6.93 -6.39 48.68
C ASP A 225 7.90 -7.42 48.09
N LYS A 226 7.58 -8.01 46.92
CA LYS A 226 8.44 -8.98 46.22
C LYS A 226 9.52 -8.32 45.37
N TRP A 227 9.28 -7.12 44.86
CA TRP A 227 10.22 -6.43 43.97
C TRP A 227 10.93 -5.23 44.62
N ARG A 228 10.36 -4.62 45.68
CA ARG A 228 10.99 -3.49 46.39
C ARG A 228 12.31 -3.84 47.06
N GLN A 229 12.42 -5.01 47.68
CA GLN A 229 13.66 -5.42 48.34
C GLN A 229 14.79 -5.66 47.31
N PRO A 230 14.60 -6.45 46.24
CA PRO A 230 15.60 -6.56 45.17
C PRO A 230 15.99 -5.21 44.54
N LEU A 231 15.04 -4.30 44.32
CA LEU A 231 15.37 -2.96 43.81
C LEU A 231 16.19 -2.10 44.80
N ARG A 232 16.05 -2.28 46.12
CA ARG A 232 16.89 -1.61 47.14
C ARG A 232 18.31 -2.19 47.20
N GLU A 233 18.48 -3.42 46.75
CA GLU A 233 19.79 -4.05 46.69
C GLU A 233 20.63 -3.49 45.53
N ILE A 234 20.00 -2.96 44.48
CA ILE A 234 20.67 -2.38 43.31
C ILE A 234 20.91 -0.87 43.42
N ALA A 235 20.06 -0.11 44.11
CA ALA A 235 20.18 1.36 44.23
C ALA A 235 19.56 1.89 45.53
N ASP A 236 20.03 3.07 45.99
CA ASP A 236 19.39 3.78 47.11
C ASP A 236 17.97 4.19 46.71
N LEU A 237 17.00 4.08 47.62
CA LEU A 237 15.62 4.54 47.38
C LEU A 237 15.58 6.01 46.98
N ARG A 238 16.54 6.83 47.39
CA ARG A 238 16.62 8.25 46.98
C ARG A 238 16.99 8.44 45.52
N GLU A 239 17.50 7.40 44.86
CA GLU A 239 17.85 7.39 43.45
C GLU A 239 16.67 6.89 42.60
N ILE A 240 15.80 6.03 43.16
CA ILE A 240 14.63 5.46 42.47
C ILE A 240 13.39 6.37 42.64
N SER A 241 12.62 6.58 41.57
CA SER A 241 11.37 7.36 41.58
C SER A 241 10.33 6.79 42.55
N SER A 242 9.60 7.68 43.23
CA SER A 242 8.59 7.32 44.23
C SER A 242 7.42 6.46 43.70
N ASP A 243 7.06 6.59 42.42
CA ASP A 243 5.93 5.87 41.81
C ASP A 243 6.26 4.42 41.41
N ILE A 244 7.55 4.05 41.36
CA ILE A 244 8.02 2.66 41.22
C ILE A 244 8.69 2.16 42.51
N GLY A 245 8.25 2.64 43.68
CA GLY A 245 8.64 2.13 44.98
C GLY A 245 9.91 2.71 45.60
N GLY A 246 10.48 3.77 45.01
CA GLY A 246 11.55 4.57 45.58
C GLY A 246 11.08 5.66 46.55
N SER A 247 11.98 6.59 46.88
CA SER A 247 11.74 7.76 47.74
C SER A 247 12.14 9.08 47.06
N ASN A 248 12.64 9.02 45.82
CA ASN A 248 12.97 10.20 45.04
C ASN A 248 11.68 10.88 44.57
N THR A 249 11.44 12.09 45.09
CA THR A 249 10.38 13.00 44.65
C THR A 249 10.92 14.14 43.78
N MET A 250 12.24 14.18 43.54
CA MET A 250 12.87 15.21 42.72
C MET A 250 12.75 14.85 41.23
N THR A 251 12.64 15.89 40.41
CA THR A 251 12.54 15.84 38.95
C THR A 251 13.72 15.06 38.32
N PRO A 252 13.52 14.34 37.21
CA PRO A 252 14.59 13.61 36.52
C PRO A 252 15.78 14.51 36.19
N GLN A 253 17.02 14.03 36.38
CA GLN A 253 18.24 14.81 36.14
C GLN A 253 18.48 15.13 34.66
N ILE A 254 17.78 14.45 33.74
CA ILE A 254 17.65 14.81 32.33
C ILE A 254 16.18 15.10 32.10
N THR A 255 15.83 16.37 31.93
CA THR A 255 14.46 16.76 31.55
C THR A 255 14.38 16.72 30.03
N LEU A 256 13.84 15.64 29.46
CA LEU A 256 13.23 15.73 28.13
C LEU A 256 12.04 16.69 28.24
N PRO A 257 11.81 17.60 27.28
CA PRO A 257 10.84 18.67 27.45
C PRO A 257 9.44 18.09 27.70
N PHE A 258 8.81 18.58 28.76
CA PHE A 258 7.41 18.40 29.14
C PHE A 258 6.98 17.02 29.69
N SER A 259 6.70 17.03 30.99
CA SER A 259 5.64 16.20 31.59
C SER A 259 4.65 17.14 32.28
N TRP A 260 3.48 16.59 32.63
CA TRP A 260 2.30 17.24 33.23
C TRP A 260 1.22 17.72 32.23
N SER A 261 0.42 16.79 31.72
CA SER A 261 -1.02 16.81 32.00
C SER A 261 -1.69 15.45 31.72
N LEU A 262 -2.32 14.89 32.76
CA LEU A 262 -3.36 13.87 32.61
C LEU A 262 -4.63 14.62 32.20
N LEU A 263 -5.01 14.55 30.94
CA LEU A 263 -6.34 14.91 30.47
C LEU A 263 -6.92 13.75 29.66
N SER A 264 -8.13 13.37 30.07
CA SER A 264 -8.99 12.33 29.52
C SER A 264 -9.01 12.30 27.99
N LEU A 265 -8.64 11.16 27.40
CA LEU A 265 -8.86 10.92 25.98
C LEU A 265 -10.27 10.35 25.74
N PRO A 266 -10.94 10.82 24.67
CA PRO A 266 -12.26 10.36 24.22
C PRO A 266 -12.20 8.92 23.69
N ARG A 267 -13.38 8.28 23.64
CA ARG A 267 -13.56 6.94 23.07
C ARG A 267 -12.98 6.87 21.65
N ALA A 268 -12.29 5.76 21.37
CA ALA A 268 -11.84 5.39 20.04
C ALA A 268 -13.00 5.44 19.02
N PRO A 269 -12.75 5.86 17.77
CA PRO A 269 -13.75 5.77 16.72
C PRO A 269 -14.19 4.32 16.52
N VAL A 270 -15.50 4.15 16.35
CA VAL A 270 -16.13 2.87 16.05
C VAL A 270 -15.99 2.64 14.54
N TYR A 271 -15.28 1.60 14.14
CA TYR A 271 -15.21 1.11 12.77
C TYR A 271 -16.53 0.40 12.40
N PRO A 272 -17.20 0.73 11.29
CA PRO A 272 -18.37 -0.01 10.84
C PRO A 272 -18.00 -1.43 10.38
N SER A 273 -18.87 -2.37 10.70
CA SER A 273 -18.65 -3.81 10.59
C SER A 273 -19.12 -4.45 9.28
N GLU A 274 -19.50 -3.66 8.27
CA GLU A 274 -20.32 -4.15 7.14
C GLU A 274 -19.66 -4.01 5.74
N GLU A 275 -18.34 -3.74 5.64
CA GLU A 275 -17.76 -3.12 4.41
C GLU A 275 -16.63 -3.92 3.71
N LEU A 276 -16.79 -5.23 3.54
CA LEU A 276 -15.87 -6.05 2.73
C LEU A 276 -16.72 -7.06 1.89
N MET A 277 -16.14 -7.85 0.98
CA MET A 277 -16.89 -8.73 0.04
C MET A 277 -17.14 -10.15 0.56
N THR A 278 -18.41 -10.55 0.68
CA THR A 278 -18.90 -11.77 1.36
C THR A 278 -18.63 -13.11 0.66
N THR A 279 -18.05 -14.09 1.38
CA THR A 279 -18.07 -15.52 1.06
C THR A 279 -18.50 -16.34 2.27
N THR A 280 -19.12 -17.49 2.10
CA THR A 280 -19.55 -18.33 3.23
C THR A 280 -18.53 -19.42 3.52
N VAL A 281 -18.02 -19.51 4.76
CA VAL A 281 -17.31 -20.69 5.28
C VAL A 281 -18.33 -21.60 5.97
N PRO A 282 -18.74 -22.74 5.39
CA PRO A 282 -19.75 -23.62 5.98
C PRO A 282 -19.36 -24.12 7.38
N ALA A 283 -20.38 -24.49 8.17
CA ALA A 283 -20.17 -25.14 9.46
C ALA A 283 -19.40 -26.47 9.27
N GLY A 284 -18.32 -26.67 10.04
CA GLY A 284 -17.54 -27.91 9.97
C GLY A 284 -16.52 -27.97 8.84
N SER A 285 -16.30 -26.87 8.08
CA SER A 285 -15.36 -26.82 6.96
C SER A 285 -14.28 -25.76 7.11
N LYS A 286 -13.27 -25.83 6.22
CA LYS A 286 -12.26 -24.79 6.02
C LYS A 286 -12.41 -24.17 4.63
N LEU A 287 -12.13 -22.88 4.52
CA LEU A 287 -11.89 -22.21 3.24
C LEU A 287 -10.37 -21.99 3.12
N THR A 288 -9.76 -22.52 2.08
CA THR A 288 -8.31 -22.44 1.86
C THR A 288 -8.04 -21.70 0.55
N LYS A 289 -7.09 -20.75 0.59
CA LYS A 289 -6.62 -20.00 -0.58
C LYS A 289 -5.11 -20.15 -0.71
N GLY A 290 -4.67 -20.90 -1.71
CA GLY A 290 -3.25 -21.16 -1.98
C GLY A 290 -2.63 -20.13 -2.94
N PHE A 291 -1.35 -19.84 -2.72
CA PHE A 291 -0.49 -18.96 -3.50
C PHE A 291 0.87 -19.62 -3.68
N ASN A 292 1.48 -19.53 -4.86
CA ASN A 292 2.87 -19.91 -5.04
C ASN A 292 3.73 -18.65 -4.92
N LEU A 293 4.46 -18.52 -3.80
CA LEU A 293 5.22 -17.31 -3.46
C LEU A 293 6.72 -17.59 -3.52
N LYS A 294 7.50 -16.58 -3.93
CA LYS A 294 8.97 -16.59 -3.92
C LYS A 294 9.51 -15.83 -2.71
N ALA A 295 10.70 -16.21 -2.26
CA ALA A 295 11.44 -15.48 -1.24
C ALA A 295 11.61 -14.01 -1.65
N GLY A 296 11.39 -13.09 -0.71
CA GLY A 296 11.35 -11.65 -0.94
C GLY A 296 9.97 -11.09 -1.28
N ASN A 297 8.99 -11.92 -1.63
CA ASN A 297 7.60 -11.46 -1.75
C ASN A 297 7.04 -11.09 -0.37
N ARG A 298 6.11 -10.13 -0.34
CA ARG A 298 5.39 -9.72 0.86
C ARG A 298 3.91 -9.95 0.63
N ILE A 299 3.28 -10.76 1.48
CA ILE A 299 1.83 -10.94 1.47
C ILE A 299 1.22 -10.11 2.59
N THR A 300 0.09 -9.49 2.30
CA THR A 300 -0.73 -8.77 3.28
C THR A 300 -2.16 -9.27 3.19
N TRP A 301 -2.91 -9.22 4.29
CA TRP A 301 -4.30 -9.62 4.32
C TRP A 301 -5.11 -8.71 5.24
N ASN A 302 -6.39 -8.60 4.94
CA ASN A 302 -7.40 -7.96 5.77
C ASN A 302 -8.74 -8.74 5.64
N PHE A 303 -9.37 -9.10 6.75
CA PHE A 303 -10.65 -9.82 6.73
C PHE A 303 -11.50 -9.60 7.97
N LYS A 304 -12.81 -9.82 7.82
CA LYS A 304 -13.81 -9.76 8.90
C LYS A 304 -14.91 -10.78 8.67
N THR A 305 -15.67 -11.10 9.72
CA THR A 305 -16.91 -11.88 9.66
C THR A 305 -18.13 -11.08 10.13
N ASP A 306 -19.31 -11.37 9.57
CA ASP A 306 -20.58 -10.73 10.01
C ASP A 306 -20.90 -11.04 11.48
N THR A 307 -20.69 -12.32 11.87
CA THR A 307 -20.98 -12.82 13.21
C THR A 307 -20.05 -13.96 13.57
N TYR A 308 -19.55 -13.96 14.81
CA TYR A 308 -18.72 -15.00 15.43
C TYR A 308 -17.34 -15.23 14.79
N ASP A 309 -16.33 -15.45 15.62
CA ASP A 309 -14.94 -15.69 15.21
C ASP A 309 -14.76 -16.85 14.22
N VAL A 310 -14.05 -16.64 13.10
CA VAL A 310 -13.41 -17.68 12.25
C VAL A 310 -11.94 -17.86 12.68
N GLY A 311 -11.40 -19.08 12.60
CA GLY A 311 -9.98 -19.32 12.82
C GLY A 311 -9.23 -18.88 11.57
N PHE A 312 -8.08 -18.24 11.72
CA PHE A 312 -7.26 -17.84 10.58
C PHE A 312 -5.84 -18.35 10.75
N GLU A 313 -5.34 -19.00 9.72
CA GLU A 313 -4.02 -19.62 9.67
C GLU A 313 -3.37 -19.31 8.32
N PHE A 314 -2.05 -19.10 8.30
CA PHE A 314 -1.27 -19.02 7.07
C PHE A 314 -0.25 -20.16 7.11
N THR A 315 -0.31 -21.06 6.13
CA THR A 315 0.55 -22.26 6.10
C THR A 315 1.48 -22.23 4.91
N LYS A 316 2.67 -22.80 5.02
CA LYS A 316 3.53 -23.19 3.91
C LYS A 316 3.51 -24.70 3.80
N ASN A 317 3.09 -25.25 2.66
CA ASN A 317 2.97 -26.70 2.45
C ASN A 317 2.23 -27.40 3.61
N GLN A 318 1.12 -26.82 4.08
CA GLN A 318 0.33 -27.29 5.24
C GLN A 318 1.03 -27.21 6.60
N VAL A 319 2.22 -26.61 6.69
CA VAL A 319 2.91 -26.31 7.94
C VAL A 319 2.61 -24.85 8.32
N PRO A 320 2.01 -24.57 9.49
CA PRO A 320 1.71 -23.20 9.89
C PRO A 320 2.98 -22.34 9.95
N VAL A 321 3.01 -21.28 9.15
CA VAL A 321 3.98 -20.17 9.26
C VAL A 321 3.38 -18.99 10.03
N TYR A 322 2.04 -18.96 10.09
CA TYR A 322 1.23 -18.15 10.99
C TYR A 322 0.23 -19.08 11.67
N PRO A 323 0.32 -19.28 13.00
CA PRO A 323 -0.48 -20.27 13.69
C PRO A 323 -1.97 -19.88 13.70
N SER A 324 -2.85 -20.89 13.68
CA SER A 324 -4.29 -20.66 13.76
C SER A 324 -4.68 -19.99 15.07
N VAL A 325 -5.08 -18.72 15.03
CA VAL A 325 -5.63 -18.01 16.19
C VAL A 325 -7.13 -17.82 15.96
N LYS A 326 -7.92 -18.15 16.99
CA LYS A 326 -9.33 -17.78 17.03
C LYS A 326 -9.40 -16.30 17.39
N SER A 327 -9.42 -15.45 16.38
CA SER A 327 -9.41 -14.00 16.54
C SER A 327 -10.81 -13.42 16.60
N ASP A 328 -11.01 -12.35 17.38
CA ASP A 328 -12.26 -11.58 17.44
C ASP A 328 -12.49 -10.80 16.14
N CYS A 329 -12.79 -11.56 15.09
CA CYS A 329 -12.93 -11.10 13.73
C CYS A 329 -14.38 -10.77 13.37
N TYR A 330 -15.31 -10.77 14.35
CA TYR A 330 -16.65 -10.21 14.15
C TYR A 330 -16.73 -8.78 14.71
N THR A 331 -15.96 -8.47 15.77
CA THR A 331 -15.88 -7.12 16.32
C THR A 331 -14.86 -6.29 15.55
N PHE A 332 -13.67 -6.83 15.27
CA PHE A 332 -12.56 -6.10 14.65
C PHE A 332 -12.17 -6.68 13.28
N VAL A 333 -11.78 -5.82 12.34
CA VAL A 333 -11.07 -6.27 11.13
C VAL A 333 -9.75 -6.89 11.57
N GLN A 334 -9.42 -8.05 11.02
CA GLN A 334 -8.14 -8.70 11.20
C GLN A 334 -7.27 -8.35 10.00
N ASP A 335 -6.11 -7.78 10.23
CA ASP A 335 -5.11 -7.55 9.21
C ASP A 335 -3.78 -8.21 9.59
N GLY A 336 -2.88 -8.31 8.62
CA GLY A 336 -1.54 -8.84 8.87
C GLY A 336 -0.68 -8.88 7.62
N LEU A 337 0.61 -9.06 7.87
CA LEU A 337 1.65 -9.07 6.86
C LEU A 337 2.61 -10.23 7.12
N PHE A 338 3.11 -10.84 6.05
CA PHE A 338 4.13 -11.86 6.12
C PHE A 338 5.15 -11.68 5.00
N ASP A 339 6.41 -11.53 5.38
CA ASP A 339 7.54 -11.55 4.47
C ASP A 339 7.89 -13.00 4.13
N VAL A 340 7.77 -13.35 2.85
CA VAL A 340 8.08 -14.69 2.34
C VAL A 340 9.59 -14.85 2.36
N VAL A 341 10.09 -15.70 3.24
CA VAL A 341 11.54 -15.95 3.40
C VAL A 341 12.06 -17.10 2.54
N GLU A 342 11.17 -17.94 2.03
CA GLU A 342 11.52 -19.11 1.24
C GLU A 342 10.44 -19.38 0.18
N ASP A 343 10.86 -19.82 -0.99
CA ASP A 343 9.95 -20.27 -2.06
C ASP A 343 9.03 -21.40 -1.57
N GLY A 344 7.78 -21.40 -2.04
CA GLY A 344 6.87 -22.51 -1.81
C GLY A 344 5.40 -22.17 -2.04
N THR A 345 4.54 -23.17 -1.78
CA THR A 345 3.09 -22.98 -1.78
C THR A 345 2.65 -22.56 -0.39
N TYR A 346 2.07 -21.36 -0.30
CA TYR A 346 1.52 -20.77 0.89
C TYR A 346 -0.01 -20.78 0.82
N GLU A 347 -0.69 -20.95 1.93
CA GLU A 347 -2.16 -21.05 1.96
C GLU A 347 -2.74 -20.22 3.11
N LEU A 348 -3.65 -19.30 2.80
CA LEU A 348 -4.53 -18.65 3.79
C LEU A 348 -5.69 -19.61 4.08
N VAL A 349 -5.89 -19.94 5.35
CA VAL A 349 -6.87 -20.93 5.81
C VAL A 349 -7.82 -20.27 6.81
N PHE A 350 -9.09 -20.17 6.42
CA PHE A 350 -10.19 -19.75 7.28
C PHE A 350 -10.92 -21.00 7.82
N ASP A 351 -10.70 -21.30 9.09
CA ASP A 351 -11.18 -22.51 9.76
C ASP A 351 -12.52 -22.26 10.49
N ASN A 352 -13.57 -22.98 10.06
CA ASN A 352 -14.87 -23.03 10.74
C ASN A 352 -15.24 -24.45 11.22
N THR A 353 -14.24 -25.33 11.38
CA THR A 353 -14.45 -26.74 11.77
C THR A 353 -15.01 -26.90 13.18
N TYR A 354 -14.86 -25.89 14.04
CA TYR A 354 -15.40 -25.88 15.40
C TYR A 354 -16.88 -25.45 15.49
N SER A 355 -17.48 -24.94 14.41
CA SER A 355 -18.91 -24.63 14.37
C SER A 355 -19.71 -25.83 13.87
N ARG A 356 -20.67 -26.31 14.65
CA ARG A 356 -21.49 -27.49 14.31
C ARG A 356 -22.74 -27.19 13.46
N PHE A 357 -23.22 -25.95 13.47
CA PHE A 357 -24.52 -25.60 12.87
C PHE A 357 -24.54 -24.26 12.12
N ARG A 358 -23.45 -23.46 12.17
CA ARG A 358 -23.44 -22.09 11.67
C ARG A 358 -22.30 -21.85 10.69
N SER A 359 -22.65 -21.48 9.48
CA SER A 359 -21.73 -20.93 8.49
C SER A 359 -21.36 -19.48 8.86
N LYS A 360 -20.24 -18.98 8.35
CA LYS A 360 -19.77 -17.60 8.58
C LYS A 360 -19.57 -16.89 7.26
N THR A 361 -20.04 -15.66 7.15
CA THR A 361 -19.71 -14.81 6.01
C THR A 361 -18.38 -14.12 6.27
N LEU A 362 -17.37 -14.43 5.48
CA LEU A 362 -16.04 -13.82 5.48
C LEU A 362 -15.98 -12.75 4.41
N HIS A 363 -15.33 -11.65 4.71
CA HIS A 363 -15.17 -10.58 3.77
C HIS A 363 -13.70 -10.28 3.42
N TYR A 364 -13.31 -10.21 2.14
CA TYR A 364 -11.89 -10.05 1.74
C TYR A 364 -11.65 -9.43 0.33
N SER A 365 -10.46 -8.85 0.15
CA SER A 365 -9.88 -8.41 -1.13
C SER A 365 -8.36 -8.62 -1.10
N PHE A 366 -7.64 -8.46 -2.21
CA PHE A 366 -6.18 -8.58 -2.23
C PHE A 366 -5.54 -7.34 -2.82
N SER A 367 -4.59 -6.73 -2.11
CA SER A 367 -3.77 -5.65 -2.65
C SER A 367 -2.29 -5.93 -2.44
N GLY A 368 -1.44 -5.29 -3.24
CA GLY A 368 0.00 -5.41 -3.11
C GLY A 368 0.75 -4.88 -4.32
N TYR A 369 2.03 -5.23 -4.38
CA TYR A 369 2.94 -4.81 -5.45
C TYR A 369 3.39 -6.00 -6.29
N LEU A 370 3.44 -5.78 -7.60
CA LEU A 370 4.03 -6.69 -8.59
C LEU A 370 5.30 -6.03 -9.12
N THR A 371 6.46 -6.61 -8.80
CA THR A 371 7.77 -6.08 -9.22
C THR A 371 8.03 -6.47 -10.68
N ILE A 372 7.92 -5.52 -11.59
CA ILE A 372 8.04 -5.75 -13.04
C ILE A 372 9.46 -5.53 -13.58
N ASP A 373 10.28 -4.77 -12.87
CA ASP A 373 11.71 -4.60 -13.19
C ASP A 373 12.54 -4.42 -11.91
N GLU A 374 13.27 -5.47 -11.52
CA GLU A 374 14.15 -5.47 -10.34
C GLU A 374 15.28 -4.44 -10.44
N LYS A 375 15.74 -4.10 -11.67
CA LYS A 375 16.87 -3.18 -11.87
C LYS A 375 16.56 -1.78 -11.38
N TYR A 376 15.32 -1.34 -11.55
CA TYR A 376 14.85 -0.02 -11.14
C TYR A 376 13.90 -0.07 -9.94
N ASN A 377 13.72 -1.25 -9.35
CA ASN A 377 12.71 -1.50 -8.34
C ASN A 377 11.32 -0.99 -8.79
N SER A 378 10.96 -1.28 -10.04
CA SER A 378 9.70 -0.87 -10.64
C SER A 378 8.58 -1.80 -10.17
N ASN A 379 7.61 -1.23 -9.46
CA ASN A 379 6.54 -1.95 -8.80
C ASN A 379 5.18 -1.37 -9.22
N LEU A 380 4.30 -2.23 -9.73
CA LEU A 380 2.91 -1.89 -10.01
C LEU A 380 2.02 -2.28 -8.83
N PHE A 381 1.30 -1.30 -8.27
CA PHE A 381 0.29 -1.53 -7.25
C PHE A 381 -0.97 -2.12 -7.90
N PHE A 382 -1.51 -3.17 -7.29
CA PHE A 382 -2.80 -3.74 -7.69
C PHE A 382 -3.75 -3.84 -6.51
N TRP A 383 -5.05 -3.80 -6.82
CA TRP A 383 -6.12 -4.16 -5.90
C TRP A 383 -7.14 -5.03 -6.61
N PHE A 384 -7.28 -6.27 -6.15
CA PHE A 384 -8.10 -7.33 -6.72
C PHE A 384 -9.30 -7.68 -5.84
N PHE A 385 -10.47 -7.72 -6.46
CA PHE A 385 -11.76 -8.04 -5.85
C PHE A 385 -12.36 -9.26 -6.56
N PRO A 386 -12.40 -10.44 -5.92
CA PRO A 386 -13.17 -11.57 -6.42
C PRO A 386 -14.65 -11.24 -6.59
N ALA A 387 -15.33 -11.88 -7.56
CA ALA A 387 -16.77 -11.69 -7.73
C ALA A 387 -17.56 -12.11 -6.49
N GLN A 388 -18.60 -11.35 -6.12
CA GLN A 388 -19.52 -11.71 -5.02
C GLN A 388 -20.30 -12.98 -5.37
N GLU A 389 -20.78 -13.07 -6.61
CA GLU A 389 -21.61 -14.18 -7.08
C GLU A 389 -20.82 -15.13 -7.97
N LYS A 390 -20.73 -16.40 -7.54
CA LYS A 390 -20.08 -17.50 -8.29
C LYS A 390 -18.65 -17.15 -8.75
N PRO A 391 -17.75 -16.74 -7.83
CA PRO A 391 -16.39 -16.33 -8.16
C PRO A 391 -15.59 -17.37 -8.95
N GLU A 392 -15.92 -18.66 -8.84
CA GLU A 392 -15.27 -19.74 -9.57
C GLU A 392 -15.65 -19.80 -11.06
N LYS A 393 -16.72 -19.10 -11.47
CA LYS A 393 -17.20 -19.02 -12.87
C LYS A 393 -17.19 -17.61 -13.45
N ALA A 394 -17.06 -16.60 -12.60
CA ALA A 394 -17.01 -15.21 -13.00
C ALA A 394 -15.81 -14.95 -13.92
N PRO A 395 -15.92 -14.09 -14.94
CA PRO A 395 -14.73 -13.63 -15.66
C PRO A 395 -13.89 -12.69 -14.79
N VAL A 396 -12.62 -12.55 -15.16
CA VAL A 396 -11.70 -11.57 -14.57
C VAL A 396 -11.60 -10.37 -15.51
N ILE A 397 -11.68 -9.17 -14.96
CA ILE A 397 -11.55 -7.92 -15.70
C ILE A 397 -10.40 -7.13 -15.11
N LEU A 398 -9.37 -6.84 -15.92
CA LEU A 398 -8.42 -5.77 -15.60
C LEU A 398 -9.08 -4.42 -15.91
N TRP A 399 -9.13 -3.52 -14.94
CA TRP A 399 -9.52 -2.13 -15.11
C TRP A 399 -8.29 -1.22 -15.05
N VAL A 400 -8.12 -0.41 -16.09
CA VAL A 400 -7.09 0.62 -16.20
C VAL A 400 -7.74 1.94 -16.61
N ASN A 401 -7.44 3.02 -15.88
CA ASN A 401 -8.10 4.31 -16.06
C ASN A 401 -7.55 5.10 -17.26
N ASP A 402 -8.23 6.20 -17.53
CA ASP A 402 -8.39 6.97 -18.74
C ASP A 402 -7.12 7.42 -19.48
N ILE A 403 -6.07 7.84 -18.77
CA ILE A 403 -4.89 8.51 -19.34
C ILE A 403 -3.62 8.06 -18.60
N PRO A 404 -2.46 7.89 -19.27
CA PRO A 404 -1.21 7.49 -18.63
C PRO A 404 -0.81 8.45 -17.50
N GLY A 405 -0.48 7.88 -16.34
CA GLY A 405 -0.20 8.64 -15.12
C GLY A 405 -1.41 8.85 -14.22
N HIS A 406 -2.63 8.49 -14.65
CA HIS A 406 -3.81 8.50 -13.79
C HIS A 406 -3.90 7.19 -13.00
N THR A 407 -4.27 7.29 -11.72
CA THR A 407 -4.59 6.11 -10.90
C THR A 407 -5.83 5.37 -11.40
N SER A 408 -5.76 4.04 -11.38
CA SER A 408 -6.89 3.14 -11.66
C SER A 408 -7.79 2.92 -10.45
N LEU A 409 -7.40 3.42 -9.27
CA LEU A 409 -8.20 3.32 -8.05
C LEU A 409 -9.43 4.24 -8.08
N LYS A 410 -9.49 5.20 -9.03
CA LYS A 410 -10.73 5.91 -9.36
C LYS A 410 -11.84 4.94 -9.75
N GLY A 411 -11.49 3.89 -10.52
CA GLY A 411 -12.35 2.78 -10.87
C GLY A 411 -13.12 2.21 -9.68
N ILE A 412 -12.46 2.13 -8.52
CA ILE A 412 -13.00 1.51 -7.29
C ILE A 412 -14.10 2.37 -6.66
N PHE A 413 -13.84 3.67 -6.49
CA PHE A 413 -14.65 4.58 -5.67
C PHE A 413 -15.57 5.50 -6.47
N LEU A 414 -15.24 5.75 -7.74
CA LEU A 414 -15.98 6.66 -8.61
C LEU A 414 -16.78 5.93 -9.67
N GLU A 415 -16.33 4.75 -10.12
CA GLU A 415 -16.89 4.16 -11.33
C GLU A 415 -17.58 2.81 -11.09
N ASN A 416 -16.85 1.71 -11.20
CA ASN A 416 -17.40 0.36 -11.35
C ASN A 416 -17.08 -0.58 -10.18
N GLY A 417 -16.23 -0.14 -9.25
CA GLY A 417 -15.87 -0.92 -8.09
C GLY A 417 -16.95 -1.02 -7.03
N PRO A 418 -16.64 -1.69 -5.91
CA PRO A 418 -17.63 -2.01 -4.88
C PRO A 418 -18.00 -0.80 -4.01
N PHE A 419 -17.27 0.31 -4.10
CA PHE A 419 -17.35 1.39 -3.12
C PHE A 419 -17.75 2.73 -3.73
N ILE A 420 -18.35 3.59 -2.89
CA ILE A 420 -18.51 5.03 -3.07
C ILE A 420 -18.07 5.73 -1.78
N LEU A 421 -17.80 7.04 -1.85
CA LEU A 421 -17.58 7.87 -0.67
C LEU A 421 -18.78 8.77 -0.44
N ASP A 422 -19.34 8.72 0.77
CA ASP A 422 -20.45 9.57 1.19
C ASP A 422 -20.01 11.05 1.35
N GLU A 423 -20.92 11.92 1.80
CA GLU A 423 -20.62 13.35 1.98
C GLU A 423 -19.55 13.62 3.05
N ASN A 424 -19.37 12.72 4.02
CA ASN A 424 -18.36 12.82 5.07
C ASN A 424 -17.00 12.25 4.63
N GLY A 425 -16.96 11.55 3.49
CA GLY A 425 -15.78 10.83 3.03
C GLY A 425 -15.65 9.42 3.63
N GLU A 426 -16.74 8.89 4.17
CA GLU A 426 -16.83 7.51 4.65
C GLU A 426 -17.19 6.57 3.50
N ILE A 427 -16.65 5.35 3.54
CA ILE A 427 -16.89 4.33 2.51
C ILE A 427 -18.33 3.84 2.61
N GLN A 428 -18.99 3.61 1.48
CA GLN A 428 -20.29 2.96 1.38
C GLN A 428 -20.29 1.96 0.24
N GLU A 429 -21.18 0.96 0.30
CA GLU A 429 -21.36 0.02 -0.80
C GLU A 429 -22.04 0.68 -2.02
N ARG A 430 -21.50 0.38 -3.20
CA ARG A 430 -22.11 0.75 -4.47
C ARG A 430 -23.22 -0.24 -4.83
N THR A 431 -24.44 0.26 -4.99
CA THR A 431 -25.62 -0.55 -5.37
C THR A 431 -25.44 -1.30 -6.70
N HIS A 432 -24.78 -0.67 -7.68
CA HIS A 432 -24.52 -1.22 -9.01
C HIS A 432 -23.01 -1.34 -9.21
N THR A 433 -22.42 -2.42 -8.71
CA THR A 433 -20.99 -2.70 -8.83
C THR A 433 -20.73 -3.84 -9.80
N TRP A 434 -19.63 -3.74 -10.55
CA TRP A 434 -19.17 -4.81 -11.44
C TRP A 434 -18.65 -6.01 -10.65
N THR A 435 -18.17 -5.79 -9.43
CA THR A 435 -17.67 -6.84 -8.54
C THR A 435 -18.76 -7.82 -8.11
N LYS A 436 -20.04 -7.50 -8.33
CA LYS A 436 -21.15 -8.41 -8.04
C LYS A 436 -21.05 -9.70 -8.85
N THR A 437 -20.78 -9.59 -10.14
CA THR A 437 -20.82 -10.69 -11.11
C THR A 437 -19.45 -10.99 -11.75
N HIS A 438 -18.47 -10.10 -11.58
CA HIS A 438 -17.13 -10.23 -12.19
C HIS A 438 -16.04 -10.06 -11.13
N SER A 439 -14.89 -10.70 -11.34
CA SER A 439 -13.72 -10.44 -10.50
C SER A 439 -12.94 -9.27 -11.09
N MET A 440 -12.77 -8.19 -10.33
CA MET A 440 -12.18 -6.94 -10.80
C MET A 440 -10.75 -6.78 -10.30
N LEU A 441 -9.80 -6.58 -11.22
CA LEU A 441 -8.40 -6.27 -10.94
C LEU A 441 -8.13 -4.83 -11.34
N TYR A 442 -7.83 -3.96 -10.39
CA TYR A 442 -7.40 -2.59 -10.64
C TYR A 442 -5.88 -2.53 -10.55
N ILE A 443 -5.20 -2.00 -11.56
CA ILE A 443 -3.74 -1.79 -11.53
C ILE A 443 -3.45 -0.34 -11.81
N ASP A 444 -2.68 0.29 -10.93
CA ASP A 444 -2.13 1.62 -11.17
C ASP A 444 -0.99 1.51 -12.21
N ALA A 445 -1.30 1.73 -13.48
CA ALA A 445 -0.35 1.62 -14.59
C ALA A 445 -0.34 2.91 -15.44
N PRO A 446 0.81 3.25 -16.05
CA PRO A 446 2.13 2.62 -15.93
C PRO A 446 2.82 2.99 -14.60
N VAL A 447 4.05 2.51 -14.38
CA VAL A 447 4.88 2.85 -13.21
C VAL A 447 4.92 4.36 -12.98
N GLY A 448 4.71 4.77 -11.72
CA GLY A 448 4.60 6.18 -11.33
C GLY A 448 3.16 6.68 -11.18
N SER A 449 2.17 5.90 -11.60
CA SER A 449 0.74 6.20 -11.40
C SER A 449 0.26 5.73 -10.02
N GLY A 450 -0.60 6.51 -9.36
CA GLY A 450 -1.23 6.12 -8.09
C GLY A 450 -0.22 5.72 -7.00
N PHE A 451 -0.26 4.47 -6.54
CA PHE A 451 0.72 3.91 -5.59
C PHE A 451 1.91 3.19 -6.24
N SER A 452 1.91 3.02 -7.57
CA SER A 452 3.00 2.38 -8.31
C SER A 452 4.24 3.27 -8.36
N PHE A 453 5.42 2.68 -8.17
CA PHE A 453 6.67 3.43 -8.02
C PHE A 453 7.88 2.72 -8.64
N ALA A 454 8.95 3.48 -8.81
CA ALA A 454 10.30 2.99 -9.11
C ALA A 454 11.32 3.87 -8.39
N ASP A 455 12.53 3.36 -8.18
CA ASP A 455 13.63 4.13 -7.57
C ASP A 455 14.11 5.26 -8.49
N ASN A 456 13.85 5.13 -9.80
CA ASN A 456 14.28 6.11 -10.81
C ASN A 456 13.20 6.36 -11.86
N HIS A 457 12.92 7.64 -12.13
CA HIS A 457 11.94 8.11 -13.11
C HIS A 457 12.32 7.74 -14.56
N THR A 458 13.57 7.37 -14.83
CA THR A 458 13.96 6.79 -16.13
C THR A 458 13.25 5.48 -16.44
N ALA A 459 12.67 4.82 -15.43
CA ALA A 459 11.91 3.59 -15.59
C ALA A 459 10.46 3.81 -16.08
N TYR A 460 9.98 5.06 -16.15
CA TYR A 460 8.62 5.32 -16.61
C TYR A 460 8.46 5.00 -18.11
N ALA A 461 7.37 4.30 -18.42
CA ALA A 461 6.92 4.03 -19.78
C ALA A 461 6.84 5.31 -20.62
N ASN A 462 7.18 5.20 -21.91
CA ASN A 462 7.18 6.32 -22.84
C ASN A 462 6.05 6.25 -23.87
N ASN A 463 5.37 5.11 -23.98
CA ASN A 463 4.37 4.84 -25.00
C ASN A 463 3.53 3.60 -24.64
N SER A 464 2.49 3.35 -25.43
CA SER A 464 1.56 2.22 -25.23
C SER A 464 2.21 0.83 -25.34
N ASP A 465 3.33 0.66 -26.06
CA ASP A 465 4.07 -0.61 -26.10
C ASP A 465 4.87 -0.84 -24.81
N ASP A 466 5.52 0.20 -24.27
CA ASP A 466 6.24 0.11 -22.99
C ASP A 466 5.26 -0.27 -21.86
N GLU A 467 4.12 0.41 -21.76
CA GLU A 467 3.09 0.08 -20.76
C GLU A 467 2.47 -1.31 -20.97
N ALA A 468 2.33 -1.76 -22.22
CA ALA A 468 1.88 -3.12 -22.52
C ALA A 468 2.89 -4.18 -22.04
N ASP A 469 4.18 -3.90 -22.09
CA ASP A 469 5.21 -4.77 -21.52
C ASP A 469 5.12 -4.82 -19.98
N GLU A 470 4.95 -3.66 -19.33
CA GLU A 470 4.75 -3.57 -17.87
C GLU A 470 3.50 -4.35 -17.41
N LEU A 471 2.36 -4.10 -18.07
CA LEU A 471 1.09 -4.77 -17.76
C LEU A 471 1.16 -6.27 -18.05
N HIS A 472 1.83 -6.70 -19.12
CA HIS A 472 1.99 -8.12 -19.40
C HIS A 472 2.80 -8.84 -18.31
N GLU A 473 3.89 -8.23 -17.84
CA GLU A 473 4.69 -8.78 -16.75
C GLU A 473 3.88 -8.87 -15.46
N ALA A 474 3.18 -7.79 -15.09
CA ALA A 474 2.28 -7.79 -13.93
C ALA A 474 1.17 -8.85 -14.06
N LEU A 475 0.53 -8.98 -15.21
CA LEU A 475 -0.50 -9.99 -15.43
C LEU A 475 0.06 -11.42 -15.37
N THR A 476 1.28 -11.64 -15.88
CA THR A 476 1.95 -12.94 -15.78
C THR A 476 2.18 -13.32 -14.31
N GLN A 477 2.64 -12.37 -13.49
CA GLN A 477 2.80 -12.58 -12.05
C GLN A 477 1.46 -12.75 -11.34
N PHE A 478 0.47 -11.90 -11.64
CA PHE A 478 -0.89 -12.02 -11.09
C PHE A 478 -1.48 -13.39 -11.35
N PHE A 479 -1.46 -13.86 -12.60
CA PHE A 479 -1.97 -15.19 -12.93
C PHE A 479 -1.10 -16.32 -12.38
N THR A 480 0.17 -16.09 -12.04
CA THR A 480 0.98 -17.06 -11.30
C THR A 480 0.55 -17.16 -9.84
N LEU A 481 0.26 -16.02 -9.21
CA LEU A 481 -0.20 -15.93 -7.82
C LEU A 481 -1.64 -16.44 -7.65
N PHE A 482 -2.52 -16.09 -8.58
CA PHE A 482 -3.95 -16.37 -8.59
C PHE A 482 -4.28 -17.40 -9.68
N CYS A 483 -3.59 -18.54 -9.66
CA CYS A 483 -3.58 -19.50 -10.76
C CYS A 483 -4.95 -20.12 -11.08
N GLU A 484 -5.84 -20.20 -10.10
CA GLU A 484 -7.23 -20.63 -10.27
C GLU A 484 -8.03 -19.75 -11.25
N TYR A 485 -7.64 -18.48 -11.42
CA TYR A 485 -8.27 -17.56 -12.34
C TYR A 485 -7.78 -17.71 -13.79
N GLN A 486 -6.68 -18.43 -14.04
CA GLN A 486 -6.13 -18.61 -15.40
C GLN A 486 -7.14 -19.25 -16.38
N THR A 487 -8.02 -20.11 -15.88
CA THR A 487 -9.02 -20.81 -16.72
C THR A 487 -10.24 -19.96 -17.01
N GLN A 488 -10.46 -18.88 -16.26
CA GLN A 488 -11.61 -17.99 -16.42
C GLN A 488 -11.42 -17.07 -17.62
N GLY A 489 -12.52 -16.55 -18.17
CA GLY A 489 -12.41 -15.56 -19.24
C GLY A 489 -11.79 -14.28 -18.72
N PHE A 490 -10.71 -13.82 -19.34
CA PHE A 490 -10.03 -12.57 -18.98
C PHE A 490 -10.38 -11.46 -19.96
N TYR A 491 -10.68 -10.28 -19.45
CA TYR A 491 -11.03 -9.10 -20.25
C TYR A 491 -10.20 -7.90 -19.81
N LEU A 492 -9.83 -7.07 -20.78
CA LEU A 492 -9.17 -5.79 -20.53
C LEU A 492 -10.22 -4.68 -20.63
N ALA A 493 -10.29 -3.80 -19.65
CA ALA A 493 -11.28 -2.73 -19.60
C ALA A 493 -10.67 -1.41 -19.17
N GLY A 494 -11.22 -0.32 -19.69
CA GLY A 494 -10.77 1.03 -19.39
C GLY A 494 -11.52 2.08 -20.19
N GLU A 495 -11.12 3.33 -20.01
CA GLU A 495 -11.79 4.47 -20.63
C GLU A 495 -10.85 5.36 -21.46
N ALA A 496 -11.39 6.18 -22.34
CA ALA A 496 -10.64 7.20 -23.08
C ALA A 496 -9.39 6.64 -23.81
N TYR A 497 -8.19 7.10 -23.43
CA TYR A 497 -6.93 6.70 -24.07
C TYR A 497 -6.53 5.26 -23.73
N ALA A 498 -7.13 4.67 -22.69
CA ALA A 498 -6.89 3.28 -22.32
C ALA A 498 -7.17 2.30 -23.44
N ALA A 499 -8.02 2.67 -24.40
CA ALA A 499 -8.22 1.88 -25.62
C ALA A 499 -6.92 1.59 -26.39
N SER A 500 -5.95 2.51 -26.35
CA SER A 500 -4.65 2.32 -26.97
C SER A 500 -3.83 1.25 -26.24
N PHE A 501 -3.46 1.49 -24.99
CA PHE A 501 -2.61 0.54 -24.25
C PHE A 501 -3.32 -0.79 -23.96
N ILE A 502 -4.65 -0.86 -23.88
CA ILE A 502 -5.40 -2.12 -23.87
C ILE A 502 -5.17 -2.93 -25.15
N ALA A 503 -5.24 -2.29 -26.32
CA ALA A 503 -5.02 -2.99 -27.60
C ALA A 503 -3.57 -3.47 -27.73
N HIS A 504 -2.60 -2.68 -27.25
CA HIS A 504 -1.19 -3.05 -27.22
C HIS A 504 -0.92 -4.17 -26.20
N THR A 505 -1.51 -4.12 -25.01
CA THR A 505 -1.43 -5.18 -23.98
C THR A 505 -2.03 -6.49 -24.51
N ALA A 506 -3.18 -6.42 -25.18
CA ALA A 506 -3.79 -7.58 -25.81
C ALA A 506 -2.88 -8.21 -26.87
N LYS A 507 -2.25 -7.38 -27.70
CA LYS A 507 -1.29 -7.83 -28.72
C LYS A 507 -0.09 -8.52 -28.08
N LYS A 508 0.43 -7.97 -26.98
CA LYS A 508 1.51 -8.56 -26.20
C LYS A 508 1.11 -9.91 -25.61
N ILE A 509 -0.04 -10.00 -24.95
CA ILE A 509 -0.60 -11.24 -24.40
C ILE A 509 -0.77 -12.29 -25.50
N ASP A 510 -1.34 -11.94 -26.65
CA ASP A 510 -1.53 -12.86 -27.76
C ASP A 510 -0.20 -13.43 -28.30
N ALA A 511 0.81 -12.56 -28.45
CA ALA A 511 2.14 -12.94 -28.90
C ALA A 511 2.88 -13.85 -27.90
N GLU A 512 2.74 -13.60 -26.60
CA GLU A 512 3.40 -14.40 -25.55
C GLU A 512 2.64 -15.69 -25.23
N ASN A 513 1.31 -15.71 -25.32
CA ASN A 513 0.49 -16.93 -25.22
C ASN A 513 0.88 -17.99 -26.26
N ALA A 514 1.43 -17.57 -27.40
CA ALA A 514 1.93 -18.47 -28.45
C ALA A 514 3.27 -19.15 -28.09
N LYS A 515 4.02 -18.58 -27.13
CA LYS A 515 5.38 -19.00 -26.77
C LYS A 515 5.47 -19.64 -25.37
N GLY A 516 4.68 -19.14 -24.41
CA GLY A 516 4.82 -19.42 -22.99
C GLY A 516 4.09 -20.68 -22.48
N SER A 517 4.50 -21.12 -21.29
CA SER A 517 3.83 -22.17 -20.52
C SER A 517 2.60 -21.66 -19.76
N LEU A 518 2.65 -20.43 -19.24
CA LEU A 518 1.50 -19.72 -18.68
C LEU A 518 0.73 -19.07 -19.83
N LYS A 519 -0.59 -19.30 -19.89
CA LYS A 519 -1.48 -18.72 -20.90
C LYS A 519 -2.57 -17.90 -20.24
N ILE A 520 -2.65 -16.64 -20.60
CA ILE A 520 -3.72 -15.74 -20.17
C ILE A 520 -4.92 -15.93 -21.10
N ASN A 521 -6.06 -16.36 -20.56
CA ASN A 521 -7.26 -16.66 -21.34
C ASN A 521 -8.04 -15.41 -21.76
N LEU A 522 -7.37 -14.52 -22.51
CA LEU A 522 -7.94 -13.27 -23.01
C LEU A 522 -9.12 -13.53 -23.95
N LYS A 523 -10.25 -12.86 -23.69
CA LYS A 523 -11.51 -13.00 -24.44
C LYS A 523 -11.91 -11.73 -25.20
N GLY A 524 -11.55 -10.56 -24.68
CA GLY A 524 -11.97 -9.32 -25.29
C GLY A 524 -11.77 -8.08 -24.44
N PHE A 525 -12.30 -6.96 -24.92
CA PHE A 525 -12.12 -5.63 -24.36
C PHE A 525 -13.45 -4.96 -24.04
N VAL A 526 -13.47 -4.13 -23.00
CA VAL A 526 -14.58 -3.24 -22.65
C VAL A 526 -14.07 -1.82 -22.56
N LEU A 527 -14.45 -0.98 -23.53
CA LEU A 527 -13.86 0.34 -23.71
C LEU A 527 -14.95 1.43 -23.57
N GLY A 528 -14.81 2.29 -22.56
CA GLY A 528 -15.68 3.45 -22.33
C GLY A 528 -15.13 4.71 -22.99
N SER A 529 -15.95 5.42 -23.77
CA SER A 529 -15.54 6.61 -24.53
C SER A 529 -14.17 6.48 -25.21
N PRO A 530 -13.88 5.40 -25.95
CA PRO A 530 -12.51 5.14 -26.40
C PRO A 530 -12.03 6.16 -27.42
N PHE A 531 -10.78 6.59 -27.30
CA PHE A 531 -10.04 7.17 -28.41
C PHE A 531 -8.66 6.52 -28.55
N PHE A 532 -8.31 6.20 -29.79
CA PHE A 532 -7.04 5.58 -30.16
C PHE A 532 -6.55 6.14 -31.51
N ASP A 533 -7.08 7.31 -31.87
CA ASP A 533 -6.64 8.16 -32.96
C ASP A 533 -7.11 9.59 -32.66
N PHE A 534 -6.18 10.45 -32.30
CA PHE A 534 -6.49 11.80 -31.83
C PHE A 534 -7.06 12.69 -32.94
N GLU A 535 -6.65 12.52 -34.20
CA GLU A 535 -7.21 13.29 -35.31
C GLU A 535 -8.69 12.96 -35.51
N TYR A 536 -9.09 11.68 -35.33
CA TYR A 536 -10.50 11.32 -35.34
C TYR A 536 -11.27 11.85 -34.13
N ALA A 537 -10.66 11.85 -32.95
CA ALA A 537 -11.28 12.42 -31.74
C ALA A 537 -11.61 13.91 -31.90
N MET A 538 -10.84 14.65 -32.72
CA MET A 538 -11.04 16.09 -32.93
C MET A 538 -12.08 16.43 -34.02
N LYS A 539 -12.48 15.46 -34.84
CA LYS A 539 -13.43 15.72 -35.94
C LYS A 539 -14.82 16.04 -35.39
N ASN A 540 -15.39 17.12 -35.91
CA ASN A 540 -16.75 17.59 -35.60
C ASN A 540 -16.98 18.02 -34.14
N GLN A 541 -15.91 18.31 -33.41
CA GLN A 541 -16.00 18.84 -32.04
C GLN A 541 -16.81 20.14 -31.99
N VAL A 542 -16.60 21.06 -32.93
CA VAL A 542 -17.34 22.33 -32.97
C VAL A 542 -18.82 22.12 -33.29
N GLU A 543 -19.13 21.25 -34.26
CA GLU A 543 -20.49 20.92 -34.64
C GLU A 543 -21.27 20.27 -33.49
N PHE A 544 -20.64 19.38 -32.72
CA PHE A 544 -21.25 18.77 -31.55
C PHE A 544 -21.72 19.83 -30.54
N HIS A 545 -20.81 20.71 -30.11
CA HIS A 545 -21.11 21.77 -29.14
C HIS A 545 -22.10 22.80 -29.69
N TYR A 546 -22.00 23.15 -30.97
CA TYR A 546 -22.95 24.05 -31.64
C TYR A 546 -24.36 23.46 -31.70
N ASN A 547 -24.49 22.16 -32.04
CA ASN A 547 -25.79 21.50 -32.15
C ASN A 547 -26.48 21.29 -30.79
N LEU A 548 -25.71 21.26 -29.70
CA LEU A 548 -26.22 21.29 -28.33
C LEU A 548 -26.60 22.70 -27.86
N GLY A 549 -26.32 23.74 -28.64
CA GLY A 549 -26.61 25.13 -28.30
C GLY A 549 -25.64 25.73 -27.27
N LEU A 550 -24.48 25.10 -27.05
CA LEU A 550 -23.48 25.55 -26.08
C LEU A 550 -22.62 26.72 -26.60
N ILE A 551 -22.45 26.79 -27.92
CA ILE A 551 -21.68 27.83 -28.60
C ILE A 551 -22.40 28.32 -29.85
N ASP A 552 -22.12 29.56 -30.27
CA ASP A 552 -22.59 30.12 -31.53
C ASP A 552 -21.60 29.92 -32.69
N LYS A 553 -21.98 30.34 -33.90
CA LYS A 553 -21.13 30.21 -35.10
C LYS A 553 -19.83 31.02 -35.05
N LYS A 554 -19.80 32.12 -34.29
CA LYS A 554 -18.61 32.97 -34.17
C LYS A 554 -17.63 32.29 -33.22
N GLN A 555 -18.09 31.91 -32.04
CA GLN A 555 -17.32 31.15 -31.05
C GLN A 555 -16.79 29.84 -31.65
N GLY A 556 -17.63 29.11 -32.38
CA GLY A 556 -17.24 27.87 -33.07
C GLY A 556 -16.10 28.05 -34.08
N LYS A 557 -16.00 29.20 -34.78
CA LYS A 557 -14.87 29.48 -35.67
C LYS A 557 -13.56 29.69 -34.91
N GLU A 558 -13.62 30.36 -33.76
CA GLU A 558 -12.44 30.60 -32.92
C GLU A 558 -11.92 29.27 -32.33
N ILE A 559 -12.83 28.41 -31.86
CA ILE A 559 -12.49 27.05 -31.41
C ILE A 559 -11.92 26.21 -32.56
N GLN A 560 -12.56 26.22 -33.74
CA GLN A 560 -12.08 25.45 -34.89
C GLN A 560 -10.67 25.86 -35.31
N ALA A 561 -10.36 27.16 -35.27
CA ALA A 561 -9.01 27.64 -35.58
C ALA A 561 -7.96 27.10 -34.60
N GLY A 562 -8.31 26.98 -33.31
CA GLY A 562 -7.45 26.36 -32.31
C GLY A 562 -7.22 24.87 -32.58
N ILE A 563 -8.29 24.13 -32.90
CA ILE A 563 -8.22 22.70 -33.28
C ILE A 563 -7.36 22.52 -34.53
N ASP A 564 -7.61 23.29 -35.58
CA ASP A 564 -6.87 23.22 -36.84
C ASP A 564 -5.37 23.52 -36.63
N ASN A 565 -5.05 24.48 -35.75
CA ASN A 565 -3.67 24.76 -35.38
C ASN A 565 -3.03 23.59 -34.62
N GLY A 566 -3.74 22.98 -33.67
CA GLY A 566 -3.26 21.80 -32.93
C GLY A 566 -3.00 20.62 -33.86
N LEU A 567 -3.94 20.32 -34.77
CA LEU A 567 -3.79 19.27 -35.78
C LEU A 567 -2.62 19.54 -36.75
N ARG A 568 -2.40 20.81 -37.12
CA ARG A 568 -1.22 21.20 -37.92
C ARG A 568 0.08 20.95 -37.15
N LEU A 569 0.15 21.33 -35.87
CA LEU A 569 1.32 21.11 -35.02
C LEU A 569 1.60 19.61 -34.83
N MET A 570 0.57 18.78 -34.66
CA MET A 570 0.72 17.32 -34.65
C MET A 570 1.34 16.80 -35.96
N LYS A 571 0.84 17.25 -37.12
CA LYS A 571 1.37 16.85 -38.44
C LYS A 571 2.80 17.32 -38.70
N GLU A 572 3.22 18.40 -38.03
CA GLU A 572 4.60 18.89 -38.01
C GLU A 572 5.48 18.20 -36.94
N GLU A 573 4.94 17.20 -36.22
CA GLU A 573 5.59 16.48 -35.11
C GLU A 573 6.01 17.38 -33.94
N LYS A 574 5.37 18.55 -33.79
CA LYS A 574 5.56 19.48 -32.67
C LYS A 574 4.60 19.15 -31.54
N TYR A 575 4.78 17.96 -30.96
CA TYR A 575 3.83 17.40 -30.00
C TYR A 575 3.64 18.24 -28.73
N PRO A 576 4.67 18.84 -28.09
CA PRO A 576 4.45 19.70 -26.93
C PRO A 576 3.60 20.94 -27.25
N ASP A 577 3.87 21.60 -28.38
CA ASP A 577 3.11 22.76 -28.84
C ASP A 577 1.67 22.37 -29.18
N ALA A 578 1.47 21.22 -29.82
CA ALA A 578 0.14 20.69 -30.12
C ALA A 578 -0.64 20.41 -28.82
N HIS A 579 0.01 19.81 -27.83
CA HIS A 579 -0.58 19.54 -26.52
C HIS A 579 -1.07 20.82 -25.83
N GLU A 580 -0.21 21.84 -25.75
CA GLU A 580 -0.59 23.14 -25.18
C GLU A 580 -1.75 23.79 -25.97
N GLN A 581 -1.74 23.68 -27.30
CA GLN A 581 -2.84 24.18 -28.13
C GLN A 581 -4.17 23.47 -27.83
N PHE A 582 -4.19 22.14 -27.69
CA PHE A 582 -5.43 21.41 -27.38
C PHE A 582 -5.91 21.65 -25.94
N LEU A 583 -5.00 21.76 -24.97
CA LEU A 583 -5.35 22.13 -23.60
C LEU A 583 -6.03 23.51 -23.57
N SER A 584 -5.40 24.52 -24.19
CA SER A 584 -5.95 25.87 -24.23
C SER A 584 -7.24 26.00 -25.05
N THR A 585 -7.53 25.06 -25.96
CA THR A 585 -8.74 25.10 -26.80
C THR A 585 -9.91 24.31 -26.21
N ILE A 586 -9.67 23.09 -25.71
CA ILE A 586 -10.72 22.14 -25.27
C ILE A 586 -10.43 21.57 -23.87
N TYR A 587 -9.25 21.00 -23.64
CA TYR A 587 -9.00 20.04 -22.56
C TYR A 587 -8.47 20.63 -21.24
N HIS A 588 -8.89 21.84 -20.90
CA HIS A 588 -8.49 22.51 -19.66
C HIS A 588 -9.67 23.26 -19.05
N GLU A 589 -9.71 23.39 -17.72
CA GLU A 589 -10.78 24.12 -17.00
C GLU A 589 -10.93 25.58 -17.49
N LYS A 590 -9.84 26.16 -18.02
CA LYS A 590 -9.77 27.53 -18.59
C LYS A 590 -9.70 27.55 -20.11
N SER A 591 -10.03 26.45 -20.78
CA SER A 591 -9.99 26.37 -22.23
C SER A 591 -10.91 27.41 -22.88
N LEU A 592 -10.64 27.75 -24.13
CA LEU A 592 -11.48 28.67 -24.91
C LEU A 592 -12.93 28.19 -24.95
N LEU A 593 -13.13 26.88 -25.11
CA LEU A 593 -14.44 26.26 -25.09
C LEU A 593 -15.13 26.47 -23.73
N ASN A 594 -14.47 26.19 -22.61
CA ASN A 594 -15.02 26.41 -21.26
C ASN A 594 -15.30 27.90 -20.97
N GLN A 595 -14.47 28.82 -21.49
CA GLN A 595 -14.72 30.26 -21.36
C GLN A 595 -16.01 30.70 -22.06
N TYR A 596 -16.38 30.06 -23.17
CA TYR A 596 -17.62 30.37 -23.87
C TYR A 596 -18.85 29.71 -23.27
N THR A 597 -18.72 28.47 -22.78
CA THR A 597 -19.83 27.74 -22.16
C THR A 597 -20.09 28.15 -20.72
N GLY A 598 -19.07 28.67 -20.03
CA GLY A 598 -19.09 28.94 -18.59
C GLY A 598 -18.94 27.68 -17.74
N PHE A 599 -18.49 26.57 -18.32
CA PHE A 599 -18.31 25.30 -17.61
C PHE A 599 -16.96 25.28 -16.88
N GLU A 600 -16.94 24.76 -15.67
CA GLU A 600 -15.71 24.46 -14.91
C GLU A 600 -15.15 23.09 -15.31
N ASP A 601 -16.02 22.13 -15.65
CA ASP A 601 -15.66 20.77 -16.07
C ASP A 601 -15.81 20.58 -17.59
N TYR A 602 -14.77 20.05 -18.23
CA TYR A 602 -14.74 19.73 -19.66
C TYR A 602 -15.12 18.26 -19.97
N ARG A 603 -15.66 17.51 -19.01
CA ARG A 603 -15.98 16.08 -19.16
C ARG A 603 -17.46 15.77 -19.42
N SER A 604 -18.41 16.61 -18.97
CA SER A 604 -19.84 16.33 -19.15
C SER A 604 -20.60 17.58 -19.60
N VAL A 605 -21.47 17.47 -20.61
CA VAL A 605 -22.40 18.57 -20.92
C VAL A 605 -23.58 18.64 -19.93
N LEU A 606 -23.77 17.61 -19.09
CA LEU A 606 -24.85 17.55 -18.09
C LEU A 606 -24.51 18.29 -16.80
N ASN A 607 -23.22 18.39 -16.48
CA ASN A 607 -22.72 18.97 -15.24
C ASN A 607 -21.67 20.03 -15.57
N SER A 608 -21.95 21.29 -15.22
CA SER A 608 -21.02 22.39 -15.46
C SER A 608 -19.92 22.47 -14.40
N GLN A 609 -20.02 21.70 -13.31
CA GLN A 609 -19.06 21.67 -12.20
C GLN A 609 -18.44 20.28 -12.09
N VAL A 610 -17.20 20.24 -11.59
CA VAL A 610 -16.51 18.99 -11.28
C VAL A 610 -17.27 18.28 -10.14
N PRO A 611 -17.62 16.99 -10.29
CA PRO A 611 -18.29 16.25 -9.22
C PRO A 611 -17.50 16.29 -7.89
N PRO A 612 -18.13 16.63 -6.75
CA PRO A 612 -17.45 16.71 -5.46
C PRO A 612 -16.85 15.37 -5.02
N GLU A 613 -17.37 14.25 -5.53
CA GLU A 613 -16.87 12.89 -5.34
C GLU A 613 -15.37 12.78 -5.67
N ILE A 614 -14.89 13.50 -6.70
CA ILE A 614 -13.48 13.46 -7.13
C ILE A 614 -12.57 14.05 -6.05
N ALA A 615 -12.97 15.17 -5.45
CA ALA A 615 -12.22 15.80 -4.36
C ALA A 615 -12.25 14.94 -3.10
N ARG A 616 -13.39 14.30 -2.80
CA ARG A 616 -13.50 13.35 -1.68
C ARG A 616 -12.59 12.14 -1.89
N PHE A 617 -12.56 11.57 -3.10
CA PHE A 617 -11.65 10.48 -3.46
C PHE A 617 -10.19 10.87 -3.23
N GLN A 618 -9.75 12.02 -3.77
CA GLN A 618 -8.36 12.46 -3.59
C GLN A 618 -8.00 12.58 -2.11
N LYS A 619 -8.85 13.25 -1.32
CA LYS A 619 -8.64 13.42 0.14
C LYS A 619 -8.61 12.06 0.87
N PHE A 620 -9.47 11.13 0.47
CA PHE A 620 -9.53 9.79 1.07
C PHE A 620 -8.25 9.00 0.76
N MET A 621 -7.79 8.99 -0.49
CA MET A 621 -6.58 8.28 -0.88
C MET A 621 -5.31 8.86 -0.24
N ASP A 622 -5.27 10.17 0.00
CA ASP A 622 -4.19 10.86 0.72
C ASP A 622 -4.23 10.61 2.25
N SER A 623 -5.24 9.91 2.76
CA SER A 623 -5.40 9.66 4.20
C SER A 623 -4.43 8.59 4.70
N LYS A 624 -4.01 8.72 5.96
CA LYS A 624 -3.09 7.75 6.59
C LYS A 624 -3.76 6.39 6.74
N GLU A 625 -5.07 6.41 6.97
CA GLU A 625 -5.93 5.26 7.13
C GLU A 625 -5.91 4.39 5.86
N VAL A 626 -6.01 5.00 4.68
CA VAL A 626 -5.91 4.28 3.39
C VAL A 626 -4.52 3.71 3.18
N HIS A 627 -3.47 4.49 3.48
CA HIS A 627 -2.09 4.01 3.32
C HIS A 627 -1.78 2.79 4.19
N GLN A 628 -2.31 2.75 5.41
CA GLN A 628 -2.20 1.62 6.33
C GLN A 628 -2.99 0.41 5.81
N PHE A 629 -4.26 0.64 5.46
CA PHE A 629 -5.18 -0.41 5.02
C PHE A 629 -4.72 -1.12 3.75
N LEU A 630 -4.11 -0.38 2.81
CA LEU A 630 -3.58 -0.95 1.57
C LEU A 630 -2.15 -1.46 1.69
N HIS A 631 -1.53 -1.31 2.87
CA HIS A 631 -0.15 -1.69 3.13
C HIS A 631 0.85 -1.10 2.13
N VAL A 632 0.60 0.13 1.67
CA VAL A 632 1.44 0.85 0.68
C VAL A 632 2.63 1.57 1.33
N GLY A 633 2.86 1.37 2.62
CA GLY A 633 3.98 1.96 3.35
C GLY A 633 4.00 3.49 3.29
N LEU A 634 5.20 4.06 3.07
CA LEU A 634 5.40 5.51 2.96
C LEU A 634 5.24 6.04 1.53
N HIS A 635 4.83 5.20 0.58
CA HIS A 635 4.65 5.63 -0.81
C HIS A 635 3.51 6.64 -0.91
N LYS A 636 3.83 7.84 -1.38
CA LYS A 636 2.84 8.91 -1.58
C LYS A 636 1.88 8.50 -2.69
N PHE A 637 0.57 8.65 -2.46
CA PHE A 637 -0.41 8.54 -3.52
C PHE A 637 -0.22 9.66 -4.57
N VAL A 638 -0.09 9.29 -5.84
CA VAL A 638 0.01 10.22 -6.97
C VAL A 638 -1.18 10.01 -7.90
N GLY A 639 -2.29 10.69 -7.60
CA GLY A 639 -3.53 10.51 -8.38
C GLY A 639 -3.41 10.87 -9.87
N ILE A 640 -2.53 11.83 -10.20
CA ILE A 640 -2.11 12.19 -11.56
C ILE A 640 -0.61 12.45 -11.55
N ASN A 641 0.15 11.66 -12.33
CA ASN A 641 1.58 11.88 -12.55
C ASN A 641 1.81 12.59 -13.89
N TYR A 642 2.09 13.90 -13.82
CA TYR A 642 2.31 14.72 -15.01
C TYR A 642 3.60 14.40 -15.76
N GLU A 643 4.59 13.77 -15.13
CA GLU A 643 5.83 13.36 -15.81
C GLU A 643 5.59 12.14 -16.69
N VAL A 644 4.85 11.15 -16.18
CA VAL A 644 4.37 10.01 -16.97
C VAL A 644 3.53 10.53 -18.14
N TRP A 645 2.57 11.42 -17.87
CA TRP A 645 1.74 12.02 -18.92
C TRP A 645 2.58 12.71 -20.01
N ALA A 646 3.59 13.51 -19.61
CA ALA A 646 4.45 14.21 -20.55
C ALA A 646 5.21 13.26 -21.48
N LYS A 647 5.63 12.08 -21.00
CA LYS A 647 6.31 11.06 -21.81
C LYS A 647 5.41 10.48 -22.90
N PHE A 648 4.12 10.31 -22.62
CA PHE A 648 3.14 9.79 -23.57
C PHE A 648 2.62 10.81 -24.58
N THR A 649 2.97 12.10 -24.46
CA THR A 649 2.46 13.17 -25.35
C THR A 649 2.59 12.83 -26.83
N GLN A 650 3.72 12.25 -27.26
CA GLN A 650 3.92 11.84 -28.64
C GLN A 650 3.03 10.64 -29.02
N ASP A 651 2.91 9.67 -28.13
CA ASP A 651 2.13 8.45 -28.36
C ASP A 651 0.65 8.77 -28.54
N VAL A 652 0.10 9.64 -27.67
CA VAL A 652 -1.31 10.07 -27.71
C VAL A 652 -1.72 10.66 -29.05
N PHE A 653 -0.79 11.32 -29.74
CA PHE A 653 -1.03 11.94 -31.04
C PHE A 653 -0.83 11.00 -32.23
N LYS A 654 -0.38 9.76 -32.00
CA LYS A 654 -0.29 8.73 -33.03
C LYS A 654 -1.60 7.97 -33.18
N SER A 655 -1.75 7.32 -34.33
CA SER A 655 -2.87 6.44 -34.62
C SER A 655 -2.55 5.01 -34.17
N HIS A 656 -3.44 4.44 -33.35
CA HIS A 656 -3.39 3.06 -32.90
C HIS A 656 -4.50 2.20 -33.54
N MET A 657 -5.15 2.72 -34.60
CA MET A 657 -6.21 2.02 -35.35
C MET A 657 -5.76 0.65 -35.87
N THR A 658 -4.51 0.54 -36.32
CA THR A 658 -3.96 -0.72 -36.85
C THR A 658 -3.90 -1.80 -35.77
N THR A 659 -3.47 -1.45 -34.55
CA THR A 659 -3.40 -2.39 -33.42
C THR A 659 -4.79 -2.86 -33.03
N MET A 660 -5.76 -1.95 -32.95
CA MET A 660 -7.16 -2.30 -32.66
C MET A 660 -7.77 -3.21 -33.73
N ALA A 661 -7.54 -2.90 -35.01
CA ALA A 661 -8.00 -3.73 -36.13
C ALA A 661 -7.37 -5.13 -36.13
N GLU A 662 -6.08 -5.24 -35.80
CA GLU A 662 -5.38 -6.52 -35.65
C GLU A 662 -6.04 -7.40 -34.59
N MET A 663 -6.41 -6.82 -33.44
CA MET A 663 -7.05 -7.57 -32.35
C MET A 663 -8.46 -8.04 -32.74
N LEU A 664 -9.24 -7.21 -33.44
CA LEU A 664 -10.51 -7.64 -34.01
C LEU A 664 -10.33 -8.78 -35.03
N ASP A 665 -9.31 -8.70 -35.89
CA ASP A 665 -9.03 -9.72 -36.91
C ASP A 665 -8.54 -11.06 -36.35
N LYS A 666 -8.03 -11.06 -35.12
CA LYS A 666 -7.70 -12.26 -34.32
C LYS A 666 -8.91 -12.86 -33.60
N GLY A 667 -10.06 -12.18 -33.63
CA GLY A 667 -11.32 -12.68 -33.08
C GLY A 667 -11.61 -12.28 -31.63
N TYR A 668 -10.82 -11.37 -31.05
CA TYR A 668 -11.11 -10.82 -29.72
C TYR A 668 -12.38 -9.99 -29.76
N ARG A 669 -13.27 -10.17 -28.77
CA ARG A 669 -14.52 -9.41 -28.69
C ARG A 669 -14.26 -8.00 -28.18
N VAL A 670 -14.92 -6.98 -28.72
CA VAL A 670 -14.72 -5.60 -28.31
C VAL A 670 -16.06 -4.91 -28.10
N LEU A 671 -16.29 -4.40 -26.89
CA LEU A 671 -17.36 -3.46 -26.59
C LEU A 671 -16.78 -2.05 -26.56
N MET A 672 -17.37 -1.14 -27.35
CA MET A 672 -17.11 0.30 -27.27
C MET A 672 -18.42 0.98 -26.85
N TYR A 673 -18.51 1.45 -25.61
CA TYR A 673 -19.67 2.22 -25.16
C TYR A 673 -19.31 3.69 -25.02
N VAL A 674 -20.23 4.58 -25.39
CA VAL A 674 -20.01 6.03 -25.33
C VAL A 674 -21.22 6.72 -24.72
N PRO A 675 -21.05 7.58 -23.70
CA PRO A 675 -22.10 8.39 -23.15
C PRO A 675 -22.56 9.45 -24.16
N GLN A 676 -23.86 9.67 -24.25
CA GLN A 676 -24.47 10.57 -25.23
C GLN A 676 -23.96 12.00 -25.14
N PHE A 677 -23.61 12.43 -23.94
CA PHE A 677 -23.29 13.80 -23.55
C PHE A 677 -21.85 13.95 -23.09
N ASP A 678 -20.97 13.04 -23.51
CA ASP A 678 -19.54 13.16 -23.32
C ASP A 678 -19.03 14.41 -24.06
N TYR A 679 -18.52 15.35 -23.28
CA TYR A 679 -18.09 16.68 -23.71
C TYR A 679 -16.78 16.62 -24.49
N ALA A 680 -15.88 15.73 -24.06
CA ALA A 680 -14.52 15.60 -24.54
C ALA A 680 -14.43 14.63 -25.74
N ILE A 681 -15.17 13.51 -25.66
CA ILE A 681 -15.12 12.41 -26.62
C ILE A 681 -16.56 12.09 -27.06
N HIS A 682 -17.10 12.94 -27.92
CA HIS A 682 -18.49 12.79 -28.36
C HIS A 682 -18.69 11.51 -29.19
N ALA A 683 -19.89 10.93 -29.09
CA ALA A 683 -20.21 9.65 -29.73
C ALA A 683 -20.01 9.62 -31.26
N GLU A 684 -20.18 10.75 -31.94
CA GLU A 684 -19.92 10.82 -33.39
C GLU A 684 -18.45 10.55 -33.73
N ALA A 685 -17.49 11.03 -32.92
CA ALA A 685 -16.07 10.78 -33.14
C ALA A 685 -15.78 9.27 -33.09
N VAL A 686 -16.27 8.59 -32.05
CA VAL A 686 -16.09 7.14 -31.88
C VAL A 686 -16.78 6.35 -33.01
N ILE A 687 -18.00 6.73 -33.40
CA ILE A 687 -18.71 6.08 -34.52
C ILE A 687 -17.92 6.21 -35.83
N ARG A 688 -17.30 7.38 -36.08
CA ARG A 688 -16.45 7.59 -37.26
C ARG A 688 -15.20 6.71 -37.21
N THR A 689 -14.51 6.68 -36.06
CA THR A 689 -13.34 5.80 -35.87
C THR A 689 -13.70 4.34 -36.14
N ILE A 690 -14.84 3.86 -35.64
CA ILE A 690 -15.32 2.49 -35.89
C ILE A 690 -15.60 2.25 -37.39
N ASN A 691 -16.26 3.18 -38.08
CA ASN A 691 -16.61 3.01 -39.49
C ASN A 691 -15.39 3.00 -40.41
N ASP A 692 -14.33 3.73 -40.04
CA ASP A 692 -13.10 3.82 -40.84
C ASP A 692 -12.05 2.78 -40.42
N LEU A 693 -12.32 2.00 -39.36
CA LEU A 693 -11.45 0.90 -38.90
C LEU A 693 -11.36 -0.21 -39.94
N LYS A 694 -10.14 -0.60 -40.31
CA LYS A 694 -9.90 -1.59 -41.36
C LYS A 694 -9.69 -3.00 -40.81
N TRP A 695 -10.80 -3.71 -40.60
CA TRP A 695 -10.82 -5.10 -40.11
C TRP A 695 -11.78 -5.96 -40.96
N LYS A 696 -11.67 -7.29 -40.87
CA LYS A 696 -12.39 -8.27 -41.71
C LYS A 696 -13.91 -8.12 -41.68
N GLY A 697 -14.47 -7.70 -40.54
CA GLY A 697 -15.91 -7.52 -40.36
C GLY A 697 -16.42 -6.10 -40.68
N ALA A 698 -15.58 -5.18 -41.14
CA ALA A 698 -15.96 -3.77 -41.35
C ALA A 698 -17.15 -3.59 -42.29
N GLU A 699 -17.19 -4.30 -43.42
CA GLU A 699 -18.30 -4.22 -44.38
C GLU A 699 -19.62 -4.74 -43.77
N GLY A 700 -19.54 -5.81 -42.99
CA GLY A 700 -20.68 -6.36 -42.30
C GLY A 700 -21.20 -5.45 -41.19
N TYR A 701 -20.28 -4.85 -40.43
CA TYR A 701 -20.63 -3.84 -39.43
C TYR A 701 -21.29 -2.63 -40.08
N ALA A 702 -20.78 -2.12 -41.20
CA ALA A 702 -21.41 -1.01 -41.92
C ALA A 702 -22.88 -1.29 -42.26
N LYS A 703 -23.19 -2.53 -42.67
CA LYS A 703 -24.55 -3.00 -43.02
C LYS A 703 -25.42 -3.40 -41.82
N ALA A 704 -24.84 -3.60 -40.64
CA ALA A 704 -25.58 -4.06 -39.47
C ALA A 704 -26.62 -3.02 -39.00
N PRO A 705 -27.83 -3.45 -38.60
CA PRO A 705 -28.85 -2.54 -38.12
C PRO A 705 -28.50 -2.01 -36.73
N ARG A 706 -28.90 -0.77 -36.46
CA ARG A 706 -28.90 -0.20 -35.10
C ARG A 706 -30.15 -0.68 -34.37
N LYS A 707 -30.01 -1.05 -33.10
CA LYS A 707 -31.10 -1.53 -32.24
C LYS A 707 -31.35 -0.55 -31.09
N ILE A 708 -32.58 -0.57 -30.58
CA ILE A 708 -32.96 0.13 -29.35
C ILE A 708 -32.65 -0.81 -28.19
N TRP A 709 -31.84 -0.35 -27.25
CA TRP A 709 -31.51 -1.08 -26.03
C TRP A 709 -32.33 -0.52 -24.86
N ARG A 710 -33.01 -1.43 -24.16
CA ARG A 710 -33.93 -1.11 -23.06
C ARG A 710 -33.55 -1.86 -21.80
N ILE A 711 -33.80 -1.22 -20.66
CA ILE A 711 -33.79 -1.82 -19.33
C ILE A 711 -35.14 -1.51 -18.72
N LYS A 712 -35.88 -2.57 -18.36
CA LYS A 712 -37.30 -2.47 -17.99
C LYS A 712 -38.07 -1.72 -19.10
N ASP A 713 -38.78 -0.66 -18.76
CA ASP A 713 -39.57 0.14 -19.72
C ASP A 713 -38.79 1.33 -20.32
N GLU A 714 -37.55 1.58 -19.88
CA GLU A 714 -36.76 2.73 -20.29
C GLU A 714 -35.85 2.42 -21.48
N ILE A 715 -35.60 3.43 -22.33
CA ILE A 715 -34.59 3.35 -23.39
C ILE A 715 -33.26 3.77 -22.80
N ALA A 716 -32.46 2.79 -22.37
CA ALA A 716 -31.10 3.00 -21.88
C ALA A 716 -30.16 3.51 -22.97
N GLY A 717 -30.38 3.09 -24.22
CA GLY A 717 -29.47 3.47 -25.29
C GLY A 717 -29.76 2.85 -26.64
N TYR A 718 -28.71 2.82 -27.46
CA TYR A 718 -28.77 2.21 -28.79
C TYR A 718 -27.51 1.43 -29.09
N THR A 719 -27.67 0.25 -29.65
CA THR A 719 -26.57 -0.67 -29.90
C THR A 719 -26.43 -0.95 -31.38
N LYS A 720 -25.21 -1.26 -31.81
CA LYS A 720 -24.91 -1.76 -33.15
C LYS A 720 -23.81 -2.80 -33.01
N SER A 721 -24.04 -4.00 -33.52
CA SER A 721 -23.10 -5.12 -33.36
C SER A 721 -22.96 -5.89 -34.65
N TYR A 722 -21.74 -6.33 -34.95
CA TYR A 722 -21.47 -7.30 -36.01
C TYR A 722 -20.23 -8.11 -35.64
N ASP A 723 -20.33 -9.42 -35.81
CA ASP A 723 -19.27 -10.38 -35.45
C ASP A 723 -18.79 -10.16 -34.00
N ASN A 724 -17.53 -9.79 -33.81
CA ASN A 724 -16.89 -9.57 -32.51
C ASN A 724 -16.85 -8.10 -32.08
N LEU A 725 -17.45 -7.15 -32.81
CA LEU A 725 -17.52 -5.72 -32.42
C LEU A 725 -18.94 -5.29 -32.01
N VAL A 726 -19.04 -4.65 -30.85
CA VAL A 726 -20.27 -4.05 -30.31
C VAL A 726 -20.04 -2.57 -30.00
N PHE A 727 -20.89 -1.71 -30.52
CA PHE A 727 -21.01 -0.31 -30.13
C PHE A 727 -22.28 -0.09 -29.31
N ALA A 728 -22.20 0.70 -28.25
CA ALA A 728 -23.34 1.13 -27.45
C ALA A 728 -23.31 2.64 -27.17
N LEU A 729 -24.39 3.35 -27.49
CA LEU A 729 -24.61 4.71 -27.01
C LEU A 729 -25.40 4.64 -25.70
N VAL A 730 -24.83 5.13 -24.60
CA VAL A 730 -25.51 5.23 -23.30
C VAL A 730 -26.18 6.60 -23.21
N ARG A 731 -27.51 6.64 -23.08
CA ARG A 731 -28.24 7.91 -22.99
C ARG A 731 -28.07 8.56 -21.62
N ASN A 732 -28.43 9.84 -21.53
CA ASN A 732 -28.55 10.57 -20.26
C ASN A 732 -27.29 10.47 -19.37
N ALA A 733 -26.13 10.42 -20.00
CA ALA A 733 -24.82 10.39 -19.34
C ALA A 733 -23.80 11.19 -20.16
N GLY A 734 -22.96 11.96 -19.49
CA GLY A 734 -21.67 12.45 -19.97
C GLY A 734 -20.54 11.49 -19.59
N ASN A 735 -19.29 11.98 -19.59
CA ASN A 735 -18.11 11.12 -19.38
C ASN A 735 -18.12 10.38 -18.02
N TYR A 736 -18.87 10.86 -17.02
CA TYR A 736 -19.09 10.16 -15.74
C TYR A 736 -20.23 9.14 -15.79
N ALA A 737 -20.31 8.34 -16.86
CA ALA A 737 -21.46 7.45 -17.06
C ALA A 737 -21.66 6.41 -15.96
N MET A 738 -20.59 6.02 -15.26
CA MET A 738 -20.66 5.11 -14.12
C MET A 738 -21.18 5.78 -12.82
N LEU A 739 -21.18 7.11 -12.75
CA LEU A 739 -21.87 7.85 -11.68
C LEU A 739 -23.31 8.18 -12.08
N GLU A 740 -23.53 8.53 -13.34
CA GLU A 740 -24.80 9.07 -13.82
C GLU A 740 -25.79 7.97 -14.27
N GLN A 741 -25.31 6.86 -14.85
CA GLN A 741 -26.11 5.74 -15.35
C GLN A 741 -25.51 4.35 -15.02
N PRO A 742 -25.16 4.06 -13.75
CA PRO A 742 -24.44 2.83 -13.40
C PRO A 742 -25.20 1.53 -13.71
N GLU A 743 -26.53 1.49 -13.54
CA GLU A 743 -27.36 0.32 -13.89
C GLU A 743 -27.26 0.01 -15.39
N TRP A 744 -27.28 1.05 -16.23
CA TRP A 744 -27.26 0.88 -17.68
C TRP A 744 -25.89 0.41 -18.15
N VAL A 745 -24.83 1.05 -17.67
CA VAL A 745 -23.47 0.63 -18.06
C VAL A 745 -23.19 -0.81 -17.59
N LEU A 746 -23.59 -1.19 -16.38
CA LEU A 746 -23.45 -2.57 -15.90
C LEU A 746 -24.21 -3.58 -16.80
N ASP A 747 -25.46 -3.29 -17.18
CA ASP A 747 -26.26 -4.20 -18.02
C ASP A 747 -25.65 -4.43 -19.41
N ILE A 748 -25.12 -3.39 -20.09
CA ILE A 748 -24.49 -3.59 -21.40
C ILE A 748 -23.17 -4.38 -21.29
N VAL A 749 -22.42 -4.17 -20.21
CA VAL A 749 -21.18 -4.91 -19.94
C VAL A 749 -21.49 -6.36 -19.63
N GLU A 750 -22.45 -6.66 -18.75
CA GLU A 750 -22.87 -8.04 -18.45
C GLU A 750 -23.35 -8.77 -19.71
N LYS A 751 -24.20 -8.12 -20.52
CA LYS A 751 -24.66 -8.70 -21.79
C LYS A 751 -23.50 -9.03 -22.71
N PHE A 752 -22.52 -8.13 -22.79
CA PHE A 752 -21.33 -8.37 -23.59
C PHE A 752 -20.52 -9.54 -23.05
N LEU A 753 -20.14 -9.53 -21.76
CA LEU A 753 -19.27 -10.53 -21.16
C LEU A 753 -19.87 -11.94 -21.22
N TYR A 754 -21.16 -12.08 -20.90
CA TYR A 754 -21.86 -13.38 -20.91
C TYR A 754 -22.42 -13.79 -22.26
N GLY A 755 -22.19 -13.00 -23.32
CA GLY A 755 -22.62 -13.35 -24.69
C GLY A 755 -24.14 -13.33 -24.89
N VAL A 756 -24.85 -12.54 -24.08
CA VAL A 756 -26.28 -12.28 -24.26
C VAL A 756 -26.45 -11.41 -25.51
N GLN A 757 -27.50 -11.65 -26.27
CA GLN A 757 -27.76 -10.89 -27.50
C GLN A 757 -28.06 -9.42 -27.17
N ILE A 758 -27.28 -8.52 -27.78
CA ILE A 758 -27.35 -7.05 -27.64
C ILE A 758 -28.13 -6.42 -28.80
#